data_AF-A0A2K3QCS2-F1
#
_entry.id   AF-A0A2K3QCS2-F1
#
_cell.length_a   1.000
_cell.length_b   1.000
_cell.length_c   1.000
_cell.angle_alpha   90.00
_cell.angle_beta   90.00
_cell.angle_gamma   90.00
#
_symmetry.space_group_name_H-M   'P 1'
#
loop_
_entity.id
_entity.type
_entity.pdbx_description
1 polymer ?
#
loop_
_entity_poly.entity_id
_entity_poly.type
_entity_poly.pdbx_seq_one_letter_code
_entity_poly.pdbx_strand_id
1 'polypeptide(L)'
;MVAARCRRVVKAESSVGRHRETAFAEQTPAGHEPPGQTNPSNAPKPLARARSCMQPGLRPRLRAQPSLLDLIRRRRSDSADSTAASPLSRPGSSSSLQLPAADAAPLGAAPTGGATSSPPQSPPLARRPPPAAAVELPLPNSSPPSTPSSPSTPPLSPPQPSPPSPASSSPSVDREPGPTAAPHRPPEMAPPRHRRRGHDWSCHVRTGALLLPATLSLPRLANLRFCWQVKVGHDNLVGEVIRINADQATIQVYEETAGVKVGDPVQRTGKPLSVELGPGLLNGIYDGIQRPLEDIAKMSKSIYIPRGVAVPALDRQKKWDFTPSMKVGDHVSGGDVWGTVFENSFLSTHKILFPPRGRGIITKIAAKGEYTVVDKILEVEFDGKKTEYPMMQSWPVRVPRPSTEKLSAEEPFIVGQRVLDALFPGVLGGTVAIPGAFGCGKTVISQSVSKFSNSDVIVYVGCGERGNEMAEVLKDFPELTIEVDGRKEPIMKRTTLIANTSNMPVAAREASIYTGITVAEYFRDQGLDVAMMADSTSRWAEALREISGRLGEMPADQGFPAYLGAKLASFYERAGRVQALGSPDRRGSVSIVGAVSPPGGDFSDPVTTSTLNITQVFWGLDKKLAQRKHFPSINTGLSYSKYTNVLDKYYEKDFPEFPRLRDRIKQLLSDSEELDQVVQLVGKSALSDADKITLDLASLIKEDFLQQNGYSDYDQYCPIWKTEWMMKLMVGFHDESQKAIAQGQSWARVREATSDLQAKLRRLKFELPTDGQDVICKKYEEIQQQMTDKFASVMDDMELPAMSDELLDEVEAINSIYGEDSLACADDDASPCTYILRLPGGASSLRLRFPASYPTEPPSVLGTQHSSGGVKGAGARDLGLFRDVLAAAFQPGAVCLFDAVEEFGRRAAEGGAAGDDVDAPTTQTTHDAPSGPRPQDADPPAAERPRWILSAPLTENKSTFLAHVARVTSPAQARAHVAHLLASDRRVRSATHNMTAWRIRGPGGVSFQDCDDDGEAAAGARLLHLMQVMELWDAMVVVTRWYGGVKLGPRRFAVINAAARDGFVRAGMVGDKDKDKDKKKGR
;
A
#
# COMPACT_ATOMS: atom_id res chain seq x y z
N MET A 1 -6.96 -46.74 43.73
CA MET A 1 -5.91 -47.78 43.57
C MET A 1 -4.66 -47.02 43.14
N VAL A 2 -3.63 -46.85 43.99
CA VAL A 2 -2.73 -47.86 44.59
C VAL A 2 -1.67 -48.37 43.59
N ALA A 3 -0.62 -47.55 43.45
CA ALA A 3 0.82 -47.84 43.49
C ALA A 3 1.46 -49.16 42.95
N ALA A 4 2.65 -48.94 42.38
CA ALA A 4 3.91 -49.69 42.55
C ALA A 4 4.29 -50.86 41.61
N ARG A 5 5.46 -50.69 40.96
CA ARG A 5 6.61 -51.62 41.12
C ARG A 5 7.95 -50.89 40.92
N CYS A 6 9.07 -51.51 41.31
CA CYS A 6 10.31 -50.79 41.66
C CYS A 6 11.62 -51.35 41.07
N ARG A 7 12.54 -50.42 40.76
CA ARG A 7 14.02 -50.43 40.95
C ARG A 7 14.89 -51.65 40.55
N ARG A 8 15.92 -51.36 39.73
CA ARG A 8 17.39 -51.51 39.97
C ARG A 8 18.12 -50.67 38.89
N VAL A 9 19.05 -49.73 39.15
CA VAL A 9 20.38 -49.78 39.84
C VAL A 9 21.40 -50.59 38.98
N VAL A 10 22.24 -50.01 38.10
CA VAL A 10 23.36 -49.00 38.22
C VAL A 10 24.74 -49.65 38.46
N LYS A 11 25.73 -49.48 37.55
CA LYS A 11 26.95 -48.62 37.68
C LYS A 11 27.99 -48.78 36.53
N ALA A 12 29.07 -47.97 36.58
CA ALA A 12 30.31 -47.89 35.79
C ALA A 12 30.19 -47.37 34.33
N GLU A 13 30.88 -46.35 33.79
CA GLU A 13 31.99 -45.40 34.15
C GLU A 13 33.28 -45.56 33.29
N SER A 14 33.71 -44.45 32.66
CA SER A 14 35.04 -44.20 32.01
C SER A 14 35.37 -44.97 30.69
N SER A 15 36.27 -44.51 29.79
CA SER A 15 37.17 -43.34 29.79
C SER A 15 37.43 -42.73 28.38
N VAL A 16 37.82 -41.44 28.35
CA VAL A 16 38.22 -40.59 27.19
C VAL A 16 39.53 -41.06 26.49
N GLY A 17 39.75 -40.76 25.18
CA GLY A 17 40.91 -41.32 24.44
C GLY A 17 41.53 -40.69 23.15
N ARG A 18 41.42 -39.38 22.85
CA ARG A 18 42.31 -38.57 21.94
C ARG A 18 42.50 -38.87 20.41
N HIS A 19 42.56 -37.74 19.68
CA HIS A 19 43.06 -37.42 18.32
C HIS A 19 44.31 -38.14 17.75
N ARG A 20 44.40 -38.19 16.40
CA ARG A 20 45.38 -37.39 15.60
C ARG A 20 45.10 -37.34 14.09
N GLU A 21 45.81 -36.45 13.39
CA GLU A 21 45.70 -36.12 11.95
C GLU A 21 46.99 -36.51 11.16
N THR A 22 47.00 -36.26 9.83
CA THR A 22 48.17 -36.23 8.88
C THR A 22 48.83 -37.58 8.50
N ALA A 23 49.47 -37.78 7.33
CA ALA A 23 49.44 -37.20 5.97
C ALA A 23 50.35 -38.00 4.99
N PHE A 24 50.41 -37.65 3.68
CA PHE A 24 51.34 -38.13 2.61
C PHE A 24 51.23 -39.62 2.16
N ALA A 25 51.71 -40.07 0.97
CA ALA A 25 51.82 -39.47 -0.39
C ALA A 25 52.20 -40.53 -1.47
N GLU A 26 51.95 -40.19 -2.74
CA GLU A 26 52.54 -40.63 -4.05
C GLU A 26 53.05 -42.07 -4.33
N GLN A 27 52.70 -42.59 -5.53
CA GLN A 27 53.70 -43.05 -6.53
C GLN A 27 53.11 -43.21 -7.96
N THR A 28 53.95 -42.98 -8.98
CA THR A 28 53.67 -42.96 -10.45
C THR A 28 54.79 -43.73 -11.18
N PRO A 29 54.72 -44.15 -12.48
CA PRO A 29 55.01 -43.23 -13.62
C PRO A 29 54.49 -43.58 -15.07
N ALA A 30 54.68 -42.61 -16.01
CA ALA A 30 54.78 -42.70 -17.50
C ALA A 30 53.57 -43.18 -18.37
N GLY A 31 53.35 -42.67 -19.61
CA GLY A 31 53.97 -41.55 -20.36
C GLY A 31 53.51 -41.38 -21.85
N HIS A 32 53.73 -40.18 -22.44
CA HIS A 32 53.64 -39.74 -23.87
C HIS A 32 52.30 -39.62 -24.67
N GLU A 33 51.78 -38.37 -24.72
CA GLU A 33 51.58 -37.44 -25.88
C GLU A 33 50.61 -37.65 -27.11
N PRO A 34 50.17 -36.54 -27.78
CA PRO A 34 49.10 -36.43 -28.82
C PRO A 34 49.70 -35.98 -30.21
N PRO A 35 49.11 -35.17 -31.15
CA PRO A 35 47.76 -34.53 -31.34
C PRO A 35 47.19 -34.58 -32.81
N GLY A 36 46.13 -33.79 -33.11
CA GLY A 36 45.61 -33.53 -34.48
C GLY A 36 44.36 -32.60 -34.54
N GLN A 37 44.08 -31.93 -35.68
CA GLN A 37 43.00 -30.92 -35.85
C GLN A 37 42.05 -31.14 -37.06
N THR A 38 40.94 -30.39 -37.09
CA THR A 38 40.09 -29.93 -38.23
C THR A 38 38.87 -30.75 -38.74
N ASN A 39 37.91 -29.97 -39.29
CA ASN A 39 36.63 -30.28 -39.99
C ASN A 39 36.86 -30.88 -41.42
N PRO A 40 35.86 -31.31 -42.28
CA PRO A 40 34.46 -30.84 -42.35
C PRO A 40 33.31 -31.76 -42.92
N SER A 41 32.06 -31.30 -42.75
CA SER A 41 30.92 -31.30 -43.73
C SER A 41 30.26 -32.58 -44.34
N ASN A 42 28.97 -32.37 -44.69
CA ASN A 42 28.11 -33.06 -45.70
C ASN A 42 27.33 -34.36 -45.38
N ALA A 43 26.15 -34.44 -45.99
CA ALA A 43 25.22 -35.58 -46.03
C ALA A 43 25.16 -36.18 -47.47
N PRO A 44 24.52 -37.35 -47.70
CA PRO A 44 23.09 -37.33 -48.09
C PRO A 44 22.25 -38.58 -47.69
N LYS A 45 20.97 -38.62 -48.08
CA LYS A 45 20.06 -39.80 -48.07
C LYS A 45 20.12 -40.55 -49.42
N PRO A 46 19.56 -41.80 -49.55
CA PRO A 46 18.22 -41.91 -50.19
C PRO A 46 17.33 -43.16 -49.84
N LEU A 47 16.01 -43.00 -50.05
CA LEU A 47 14.97 -43.86 -50.72
C LEU A 47 14.96 -45.43 -50.62
N ALA A 48 13.86 -46.18 -50.84
CA ALA A 48 12.39 -45.98 -50.75
C ALA A 48 11.59 -47.26 -51.18
N ARG A 49 10.33 -47.41 -50.72
CA ARG A 49 9.15 -48.09 -51.36
C ARG A 49 7.93 -47.85 -50.43
N ALA A 50 6.78 -47.26 -50.80
CA ALA A 50 5.83 -47.47 -51.91
C ALA A 50 5.02 -48.77 -51.76
N ARG A 51 3.69 -48.85 -51.91
CA ARG A 51 2.63 -47.93 -52.45
C ARG A 51 1.45 -47.86 -51.40
N SER A 52 0.18 -47.43 -51.57
CA SER A 52 -0.69 -46.53 -52.39
C SER A 52 -2.13 -46.73 -51.83
N CYS A 53 -3.15 -45.85 -51.84
CA CYS A 53 -3.40 -44.45 -52.23
C CYS A 53 -4.68 -44.00 -51.42
N MET A 54 -5.47 -42.93 -51.66
CA MET A 54 -5.63 -41.95 -52.76
C MET A 54 -6.03 -40.56 -52.19
N GLN A 55 -6.88 -39.76 -52.87
CA GLN A 55 -7.27 -38.37 -52.51
C GLN A 55 -8.52 -37.93 -53.33
N PRO A 56 -9.11 -36.69 -53.26
CA PRO A 56 -8.53 -35.34 -53.00
C PRO A 56 -9.28 -34.47 -51.95
N GLY A 57 -8.87 -33.23 -51.60
CA GLY A 57 -7.61 -32.53 -51.88
C GLY A 57 -7.78 -31.07 -52.35
N LEU A 58 -7.34 -30.08 -51.54
CA LEU A 58 -7.06 -28.67 -51.93
C LEU A 58 -6.23 -27.96 -50.83
N ARG A 59 -5.40 -26.96 -51.20
CA ARG A 59 -4.51 -26.21 -50.29
C ARG A 59 -4.79 -24.70 -50.30
N PRO A 60 -4.54 -23.98 -49.20
CA PRO A 60 -4.06 -22.59 -49.21
C PRO A 60 -2.53 -22.51 -49.15
N ARG A 61 -1.97 -21.33 -49.47
CA ARG A 61 -0.52 -21.04 -49.44
C ARG A 61 -0.15 -20.25 -48.17
N LEU A 62 1.10 -20.35 -47.71
CA LEU A 62 1.66 -19.36 -46.78
C LEU A 62 1.67 -17.97 -47.43
N ARG A 63 1.50 -16.93 -46.60
CA ARG A 63 1.84 -15.53 -46.90
C ARG A 63 2.70 -14.97 -45.77
N ALA A 64 3.61 -14.07 -46.10
CA ALA A 64 4.50 -13.41 -45.14
C ALA A 64 3.76 -12.38 -44.27
N GLN A 65 4.37 -12.01 -43.14
CA GLN A 65 3.89 -10.90 -42.30
C GLN A 65 4.22 -9.53 -42.93
N PRO A 66 3.36 -8.51 -42.78
CA PRO A 66 3.63 -7.14 -43.22
C PRO A 66 4.50 -6.37 -42.21
N SER A 67 5.12 -5.27 -42.66
CA SER A 67 5.98 -4.43 -41.83
C SER A 67 5.22 -3.30 -41.10
N LEU A 68 5.87 -2.73 -40.07
CA LEU A 68 5.27 -1.80 -39.11
C LEU A 68 4.60 -0.55 -39.73
N LEU A 69 5.04 -0.13 -40.93
CA LEU A 69 4.54 1.06 -41.62
C LEU A 69 3.10 0.90 -42.18
N ASP A 70 2.67 -0.33 -42.50
CA ASP A 70 1.30 -0.56 -42.99
C ASP A 70 0.25 -0.43 -41.88
N LEU A 71 0.64 -0.65 -40.63
CA LEU A 71 -0.27 -0.52 -39.48
C LEU A 71 -0.70 0.93 -39.25
N ILE A 72 0.19 1.89 -39.49
CA ILE A 72 -0.02 3.32 -39.24
C ILE A 72 -1.00 3.92 -40.25
N ARG A 73 -1.03 3.43 -41.50
CA ARG A 73 -1.96 3.93 -42.54
C ARG A 73 -3.42 3.53 -42.33
N ARG A 74 -3.70 2.44 -41.60
CA ARG A 74 -5.07 1.95 -41.36
C ARG A 74 -5.87 2.72 -40.30
N ARG A 75 -5.27 3.70 -39.61
CA ARG A 75 -5.95 4.48 -38.54
C ARG A 75 -6.60 5.79 -39.02
N ARG A 76 -6.88 5.93 -40.33
CA ARG A 76 -7.40 7.17 -40.96
C ARG A 76 -8.50 6.99 -42.02
N SER A 77 -9.02 5.77 -42.24
CA SER A 77 -10.02 5.48 -43.28
C SER A 77 -11.46 5.35 -42.79
N ASP A 78 -11.67 4.96 -41.53
CA ASP A 78 -12.94 4.38 -41.08
C ASP A 78 -13.80 5.41 -40.33
N SER A 79 -14.22 6.47 -41.04
CA SER A 79 -15.14 7.49 -40.49
C SER A 79 -15.99 8.19 -41.57
N ALA A 80 -16.75 7.41 -42.35
CA ALA A 80 -17.75 7.92 -43.30
C ALA A 80 -18.95 6.96 -43.45
N ASP A 81 -20.09 7.54 -43.81
CA ASP A 81 -21.33 6.96 -44.35
C ASP A 81 -22.27 6.12 -43.44
N SER A 82 -23.19 6.86 -42.80
CA SER A 82 -24.64 6.65 -43.04
C SER A 82 -25.42 7.95 -42.81
N THR A 83 -26.22 8.39 -43.79
CA THR A 83 -26.86 9.73 -43.79
C THR A 83 -28.34 9.71 -44.21
N ALA A 84 -29.23 10.08 -43.29
CA ALA A 84 -30.62 10.52 -43.50
C ALA A 84 -31.17 11.10 -42.17
N ALA A 85 -31.94 12.20 -42.10
CA ALA A 85 -32.33 13.17 -43.13
C ALA A 85 -32.54 14.58 -42.51
N SER A 86 -32.62 15.59 -43.38
CA SER A 86 -32.79 17.04 -43.12
C SER A 86 -34.29 17.42 -42.84
N PRO A 87 -34.72 18.70 -42.63
CA PRO A 87 -33.98 19.97 -42.78
C PRO A 87 -34.28 21.16 -41.81
N LEU A 88 -33.33 22.12 -41.81
CA LEU A 88 -33.47 23.60 -41.75
C LEU A 88 -34.46 24.29 -40.77
N SER A 89 -33.91 25.12 -39.87
CA SER A 89 -34.27 26.55 -39.78
C SER A 89 -33.25 27.40 -38.98
N ARG A 90 -33.18 28.70 -39.32
CA ARG A 90 -32.64 29.86 -38.57
C ARG A 90 -33.86 30.78 -38.26
N PRO A 91 -33.81 31.85 -37.42
CA PRO A 91 -32.64 32.58 -36.90
C PRO A 91 -32.79 32.96 -35.40
N GLY A 92 -32.09 34.01 -34.96
CA GLY A 92 -32.72 35.00 -34.06
C GLY A 92 -32.08 35.20 -32.68
N SER A 93 -31.54 36.40 -32.46
CA SER A 93 -31.03 36.91 -31.19
C SER A 93 -32.14 37.36 -30.22
N SER A 94 -31.94 37.16 -28.92
CA SER A 94 -32.25 38.17 -27.89
C SER A 94 -31.42 37.93 -26.62
N SER A 95 -31.34 38.94 -25.76
CA SER A 95 -30.50 38.97 -24.55
C SER A 95 -31.27 39.48 -23.34
N SER A 96 -31.06 38.91 -22.15
CA SER A 96 -31.08 39.66 -20.87
C SER A 96 -30.86 38.76 -19.63
N LEU A 97 -29.98 39.23 -18.72
CA LEU A 97 -30.08 39.16 -17.25
C LEU A 97 -30.15 37.76 -16.55
N GLN A 98 -29.64 37.53 -15.34
CA GLN A 98 -28.80 38.35 -14.44
C GLN A 98 -27.98 37.44 -13.50
N LEU A 99 -26.83 37.91 -13.03
CA LEU A 99 -26.10 37.37 -11.88
C LEU A 99 -25.95 38.48 -10.83
N PRO A 100 -26.10 38.19 -9.52
CA PRO A 100 -25.64 39.07 -8.45
C PRO A 100 -24.20 38.71 -8.03
N ALA A 101 -23.36 39.72 -7.83
CA ALA A 101 -22.05 39.60 -7.22
C ALA A 101 -21.80 40.84 -6.32
N ALA A 102 -21.21 40.62 -5.15
CA ALA A 102 -20.77 41.62 -4.17
C ALA A 102 -20.09 40.90 -2.99
N ASP A 103 -19.14 41.45 -2.25
CA ASP A 103 -18.06 42.39 -2.62
C ASP A 103 -16.94 42.29 -1.54
N ALA A 104 -15.78 42.93 -1.71
CA ALA A 104 -14.62 42.70 -0.83
C ALA A 104 -13.94 43.94 -0.22
N ALA A 105 -13.70 43.88 1.11
CA ALA A 105 -12.84 44.76 1.93
C ALA A 105 -13.34 46.22 2.11
N PRO A 106 -12.74 47.09 2.99
CA PRO A 106 -11.55 46.89 3.82
C PRO A 106 -11.59 47.45 5.29
N LEU A 107 -10.51 47.16 6.06
CA LEU A 107 -9.92 47.92 7.20
C LEU A 107 -10.71 48.17 8.51
N GLY A 108 -10.01 48.07 9.67
CA GLY A 108 -10.37 48.84 10.88
C GLY A 108 -9.93 48.35 12.27
N ALA A 109 -8.84 48.94 12.82
CA ALA A 109 -8.54 49.17 14.25
C ALA A 109 -8.33 47.99 15.24
N ALA A 110 -7.68 48.32 16.37
CA ALA A 110 -7.46 47.47 17.56
C ALA A 110 -8.17 48.07 18.79
N PRO A 111 -8.07 47.43 19.97
CA PRO A 111 -7.48 48.20 21.08
C PRO A 111 -6.45 47.44 21.92
N THR A 112 -5.74 48.20 22.76
CA THR A 112 -4.66 47.79 23.65
C THR A 112 -5.14 47.22 24.99
N GLY A 113 -4.40 46.27 25.54
CA GLY A 113 -4.45 45.90 26.97
C GLY A 113 -3.28 45.00 27.32
N GLY A 114 -2.39 45.43 28.22
CA GLY A 114 -1.17 44.68 28.55
C GLY A 114 -0.80 44.78 30.03
N ALA A 115 -0.14 43.75 30.53
CA ALA A 115 0.51 43.72 31.83
C ALA A 115 1.74 42.79 31.79
N THR A 116 2.82 43.19 32.45
CA THR A 116 4.11 42.49 32.48
C THR A 116 4.22 41.54 33.68
N SER A 117 4.89 40.40 33.51
CA SER A 117 5.88 39.85 34.46
C SER A 117 6.40 38.47 34.01
N SER A 118 7.53 38.06 34.57
CA SER A 118 8.22 36.77 34.36
C SER A 118 8.84 36.30 35.68
N PRO A 119 9.64 35.22 35.67
CA PRO A 119 9.28 33.80 35.71
C PRO A 119 9.18 33.26 37.17
N PRO A 120 8.99 31.94 37.38
CA PRO A 120 10.15 31.18 37.88
C PRO A 120 10.25 29.68 37.49
N GLN A 121 11.51 29.25 37.30
CA GLN A 121 12.17 28.03 37.84
C GLN A 121 11.59 26.61 37.64
N SER A 122 12.51 25.68 37.29
CA SER A 122 12.37 24.22 37.42
C SER A 122 12.80 23.71 38.81
N PRO A 123 12.47 22.47 39.18
CA PRO A 123 13.49 21.43 39.41
C PRO A 123 13.06 20.02 38.89
N PRO A 124 13.85 18.92 39.08
CA PRO A 124 13.93 17.87 38.03
C PRO A 124 13.57 16.42 38.43
N LEU A 125 13.64 15.54 37.41
CA LEU A 125 13.95 14.10 37.38
C LEU A 125 13.90 13.27 38.69
N ALA A 126 13.09 12.20 38.69
CA ALA A 126 13.26 11.04 39.57
C ALA A 126 13.05 9.71 38.80
N ARG A 127 13.98 8.77 38.93
CA ARG A 127 13.90 7.41 38.34
C ARG A 127 12.87 6.54 39.07
N ARG A 128 12.19 5.63 38.37
CA ARG A 128 11.53 4.45 38.97
C ARG A 128 12.26 3.16 38.58
N PRO A 129 12.75 2.35 39.54
CA PRO A 129 13.16 0.96 39.30
C PRO A 129 11.94 0.00 39.30
N PRO A 130 12.09 -1.24 38.82
CA PRO A 130 11.00 -2.23 38.78
C PRO A 130 10.82 -2.98 40.12
N PRO A 131 9.62 -3.52 40.40
CA PRO A 131 9.42 -4.56 41.40
C PRO A 131 9.59 -5.97 40.78
N ALA A 132 10.19 -6.89 41.53
CA ALA A 132 10.29 -8.31 41.19
C ALA A 132 9.61 -9.18 42.25
N ALA A 133 9.31 -10.43 41.88
CA ALA A 133 9.11 -11.64 42.70
C ALA A 133 8.29 -11.59 44.02
N ALA A 134 7.38 -12.56 44.15
CA ALA A 134 6.58 -12.79 45.34
C ALA A 134 7.37 -13.32 46.55
N VAL A 135 6.81 -13.09 47.75
CA VAL A 135 7.02 -13.88 48.98
C VAL A 135 5.63 -14.17 49.59
N GLU A 136 5.50 -15.21 50.40
CA GLU A 136 4.28 -16.00 50.58
C GLU A 136 3.74 -16.03 52.03
N LEU A 137 2.48 -16.51 52.19
CA LEU A 137 1.79 -17.04 53.39
C LEU A 137 1.11 -16.05 54.37
N PRO A 138 0.06 -16.47 55.15
CA PRO A 138 -0.73 -17.72 55.09
C PRO A 138 -2.27 -17.53 55.01
N LEU A 139 -3.01 -18.64 54.87
CA LEU A 139 -4.49 -18.75 54.85
C LEU A 139 -5.16 -18.69 56.24
N PRO A 140 -6.49 -18.44 56.28
CA PRO A 140 -7.38 -19.36 57.00
C PRO A 140 -8.68 -19.74 56.25
N ASN A 141 -9.26 -20.90 56.59
CA ASN A 141 -10.55 -21.42 56.09
C ASN A 141 -11.73 -21.00 56.98
N SER A 142 -12.93 -20.80 56.41
CA SER A 142 -14.20 -21.47 56.82
C SER A 142 -15.45 -20.87 56.15
N SER A 143 -16.59 -21.59 56.23
CA SER A 143 -17.86 -21.32 55.54
C SER A 143 -18.95 -20.69 56.43
N PRO A 144 -19.88 -19.86 55.90
CA PRO A 144 -20.94 -19.22 56.68
C PRO A 144 -22.21 -20.10 56.90
N PRO A 145 -22.89 -19.99 58.05
CA PRO A 145 -24.16 -20.66 58.37
C PRO A 145 -25.41 -19.72 58.32
N SER A 146 -26.53 -20.14 58.93
CA SER A 146 -27.91 -19.61 58.76
C SER A 146 -28.43 -18.61 59.83
N THR A 147 -29.67 -18.13 59.62
CA THR A 147 -30.42 -17.04 60.31
C THR A 147 -30.88 -17.29 61.76
N PRO A 148 -31.22 -16.21 62.51
CA PRO A 148 -32.64 -15.92 62.87
C PRO A 148 -32.98 -14.38 62.92
N SER A 149 -34.10 -13.92 63.49
CA SER A 149 -35.44 -13.80 62.83
C SER A 149 -36.52 -13.04 63.67
N SER A 150 -37.50 -12.40 63.01
CA SER A 150 -38.90 -12.09 63.47
C SER A 150 -39.17 -10.86 64.38
N PRO A 151 -40.45 -10.40 64.56
CA PRO A 151 -41.76 -10.81 64.00
C PRO A 151 -42.27 -9.80 62.92
N SER A 152 -43.54 -9.54 62.55
CA SER A 152 -44.96 -9.95 62.87
C SER A 152 -45.85 -9.64 61.61
N THR A 153 -46.95 -10.27 61.17
CA THR A 153 -48.15 -10.98 61.74
C THR A 153 -49.27 -10.06 62.28
N PRO A 154 -50.60 -10.34 62.11
CA PRO A 154 -51.23 -11.65 61.83
C PRO A 154 -52.22 -11.67 60.57
N PRO A 155 -53.21 -12.59 60.38
CA PRO A 155 -53.32 -13.51 59.20
C PRO A 155 -54.67 -13.32 58.38
N LEU A 156 -55.28 -14.18 57.51
CA LEU A 156 -55.49 -15.66 57.40
C LEU A 156 -55.50 -16.26 55.95
N SER A 157 -56.62 -16.82 55.41
CA SER A 157 -56.55 -18.07 54.60
C SER A 157 -57.73 -18.39 53.60
N PRO A 158 -57.54 -19.30 52.58
CA PRO A 158 -58.46 -19.68 51.45
C PRO A 158 -59.33 -20.97 51.73
N PRO A 159 -59.92 -21.82 50.81
CA PRO A 159 -59.85 -22.00 49.31
C PRO A 159 -61.10 -22.53 48.49
N GLN A 160 -60.87 -22.89 47.20
CA GLN A 160 -61.68 -23.72 46.23
C GLN A 160 -62.97 -23.11 45.57
N PRO A 161 -63.76 -23.82 44.69
CA PRO A 161 -63.47 -24.02 43.25
C PRO A 161 -64.62 -23.63 42.24
N SER A 162 -64.48 -23.99 40.95
CA SER A 162 -65.28 -23.57 39.76
C SER A 162 -66.67 -24.19 39.53
N PRO A 163 -67.60 -23.47 38.84
CA PRO A 163 -68.47 -24.10 37.82
C PRO A 163 -68.65 -23.20 36.53
N PRO A 164 -69.74 -23.18 35.70
CA PRO A 164 -69.60 -23.51 34.26
C PRO A 164 -70.33 -22.57 33.24
N SER A 165 -70.46 -23.01 31.98
CA SER A 165 -71.06 -22.31 30.82
C SER A 165 -72.58 -22.07 30.88
N PRO A 166 -73.11 -21.04 30.18
CA PRO A 166 -74.54 -20.87 29.90
C PRO A 166 -74.94 -21.22 28.45
N ALA A 167 -76.23 -21.51 28.23
CA ALA A 167 -76.85 -21.60 26.91
C ALA A 167 -78.26 -20.97 26.90
N SER A 168 -78.62 -20.37 25.77
CA SER A 168 -79.97 -20.02 25.27
C SER A 168 -81.17 -19.87 26.23
N SER A 169 -81.74 -18.65 26.32
CA SER A 169 -83.20 -18.42 26.27
C SER A 169 -83.54 -16.94 25.97
N SER A 170 -84.64 -16.68 25.27
CA SER A 170 -85.19 -15.36 24.95
C SER A 170 -86.15 -14.82 26.03
N PRO A 171 -86.56 -13.54 25.92
CA PRO A 171 -87.99 -13.27 25.75
C PRO A 171 -88.30 -12.35 24.54
N SER A 172 -89.59 -12.07 24.31
CA SER A 172 -90.19 -11.41 23.11
C SER A 172 -90.87 -10.06 23.44
N VAL A 173 -91.80 -9.58 22.58
CA VAL A 173 -92.61 -8.32 22.65
C VAL A 173 -91.88 -7.09 22.03
N ASP A 174 -92.39 -6.36 21.02
CA ASP A 174 -93.66 -6.49 20.25
C ASP A 174 -93.67 -5.78 18.86
N ARG A 175 -94.74 -6.05 18.07
CA ARG A 175 -95.32 -5.29 16.92
C ARG A 175 -94.81 -5.46 15.46
N GLU A 176 -95.79 -5.26 14.57
CA GLU A 176 -96.03 -5.67 13.17
C GLU A 176 -96.23 -4.45 12.20
N PRO A 177 -96.64 -4.56 10.90
CA PRO A 177 -96.48 -5.63 9.88
C PRO A 177 -96.16 -5.17 8.40
N GLY A 178 -95.51 -6.05 7.62
CA GLY A 178 -95.81 -6.31 6.18
C GLY A 178 -95.58 -5.24 5.09
N PRO A 179 -95.94 -5.50 3.80
CA PRO A 179 -96.46 -6.76 3.23
C PRO A 179 -95.83 -7.25 1.88
N THR A 180 -95.92 -8.58 1.62
CA THR A 180 -95.93 -9.26 0.28
C THR A 180 -94.70 -9.15 -0.66
N ALA A 181 -94.42 -10.09 -1.60
CA ALA A 181 -95.17 -11.26 -2.10
C ALA A 181 -94.26 -12.53 -2.25
N ALA A 182 -94.82 -13.65 -2.75
CA ALA A 182 -94.21 -14.98 -2.72
C ALA A 182 -94.22 -15.70 -4.11
N PRO A 183 -94.31 -17.05 -4.25
CA PRO A 183 -93.14 -17.95 -4.32
C PRO A 183 -93.14 -18.91 -5.53
N HIS A 184 -92.08 -19.73 -5.72
CA HIS A 184 -92.17 -20.99 -6.48
C HIS A 184 -91.32 -22.15 -5.90
N ARG A 185 -91.63 -23.38 -6.31
CA ARG A 185 -91.21 -24.67 -5.71
C ARG A 185 -90.09 -25.40 -6.51
N PRO A 186 -89.40 -26.39 -5.90
CA PRO A 186 -88.37 -27.21 -6.55
C PRO A 186 -88.92 -28.50 -7.22
N PRO A 187 -88.08 -29.20 -8.03
CA PRO A 187 -88.22 -30.61 -8.37
C PRO A 187 -87.15 -31.51 -7.70
N GLU A 188 -87.35 -32.83 -7.72
CA GLU A 188 -86.57 -33.81 -6.94
C GLU A 188 -85.47 -34.60 -7.69
N MET A 189 -84.66 -35.25 -6.85
CA MET A 189 -83.61 -36.27 -7.00
C MET A 189 -83.49 -37.14 -8.29
N ALA A 190 -82.24 -37.53 -8.56
CA ALA A 190 -81.88 -38.79 -9.25
C ALA A 190 -80.65 -39.46 -8.56
N PRO A 191 -80.49 -40.81 -8.62
CA PRO A 191 -79.62 -41.58 -7.71
C PRO A 191 -78.12 -41.67 -8.10
N PRO A 192 -77.23 -42.15 -7.21
CA PRO A 192 -75.79 -41.89 -7.31
C PRO A 192 -75.01 -42.86 -8.22
N ARG A 193 -73.88 -42.37 -8.76
CA ARG A 193 -72.82 -43.20 -9.37
C ARG A 193 -71.57 -43.24 -8.48
N HIS A 194 -71.20 -44.43 -8.01
CA HIS A 194 -69.92 -44.65 -7.34
C HIS A 194 -68.74 -44.36 -8.28
N ARG A 195 -67.94 -43.34 -7.96
CA ARG A 195 -66.51 -43.30 -8.31
C ARG A 195 -65.70 -43.39 -7.02
N ARG A 196 -64.66 -44.25 -7.04
CA ARG A 196 -63.77 -44.46 -5.88
C ARG A 196 -63.08 -43.15 -5.51
N ARG A 197 -63.18 -42.72 -4.25
CA ARG A 197 -62.30 -41.66 -3.72
C ARG A 197 -60.91 -42.25 -3.54
N GLY A 198 -59.95 -41.78 -4.34
CA GLY A 198 -58.55 -41.80 -3.91
C GLY A 198 -58.36 -40.79 -2.78
N HIS A 199 -57.54 -41.13 -1.78
CA HIS A 199 -57.16 -40.18 -0.73
C HIS A 199 -56.04 -39.28 -1.26
N ASP A 200 -56.41 -38.13 -1.81
CA ASP A 200 -55.46 -37.10 -2.24
C ASP A 200 -55.32 -36.03 -1.14
N TRP A 201 -54.14 -35.96 -0.51
CA TRP A 201 -53.88 -35.18 0.70
C TRP A 201 -53.36 -33.76 0.40
N SER A 202 -54.00 -33.04 -0.53
CA SER A 202 -53.64 -31.66 -0.89
C SER A 202 -54.37 -30.61 -0.04
N CYS A 203 -53.92 -30.44 1.21
CA CYS A 203 -54.46 -29.43 2.14
C CYS A 203 -54.10 -27.99 1.71
N HIS A 204 -54.90 -27.41 0.82
CA HIS A 204 -54.82 -26.01 0.41
C HIS A 204 -55.30 -25.07 1.52
N VAL A 205 -54.45 -24.14 1.96
CA VAL A 205 -54.80 -23.11 2.97
C VAL A 205 -54.64 -21.72 2.35
N ARG A 206 -55.50 -20.78 2.75
CA ARG A 206 -55.63 -19.45 2.15
C ARG A 206 -54.90 -18.37 2.95
N THR A 207 -54.41 -17.33 2.26
CA THR A 207 -53.89 -16.10 2.89
C THR A 207 -54.97 -15.36 3.67
N GLY A 208 -54.67 -14.99 4.92
CA GLY A 208 -55.60 -14.29 5.82
C GLY A 208 -55.34 -12.78 5.87
N ALA A 209 -54.11 -12.38 6.16
CA ALA A 209 -53.70 -10.97 6.20
C ALA A 209 -52.33 -10.77 5.52
N LEU A 210 -52.21 -9.68 4.75
CA LEU A 210 -51.00 -9.27 4.04
C LEU A 210 -50.39 -8.04 4.74
N LEU A 211 -49.39 -8.25 5.60
CA LEU A 211 -48.55 -7.15 6.08
C LEU A 211 -47.34 -7.02 5.15
N LEU A 212 -47.41 -5.97 4.32
CA LEU A 212 -46.36 -5.61 3.37
C LEU A 212 -45.02 -5.38 4.10
N PRO A 213 -43.88 -5.89 3.60
CA PRO A 213 -43.68 -6.86 2.51
C PRO A 213 -42.84 -8.06 2.98
N ALA A 214 -43.15 -8.65 4.14
CA ALA A 214 -42.52 -9.90 4.62
C ALA A 214 -43.35 -10.72 5.64
N THR A 215 -44.61 -10.35 5.93
CA THR A 215 -45.43 -11.06 6.92
C THR A 215 -46.80 -11.38 6.34
N LEU A 216 -46.93 -12.60 5.84
CA LEU A 216 -48.25 -13.22 5.60
C LEU A 216 -48.70 -13.90 6.89
N SER A 217 -49.95 -13.66 7.31
CA SER A 217 -50.60 -14.47 8.35
C SER A 217 -51.66 -15.38 7.75
N LEU A 218 -51.63 -16.66 8.16
CA LEU A 218 -52.41 -17.77 7.61
C LEU A 218 -53.17 -18.52 8.71
N PRO A 219 -54.50 -18.38 8.85
CA PRO A 219 -55.26 -19.12 9.85
C PRO A 219 -55.37 -20.62 9.51
N ARG A 220 -55.48 -21.46 10.56
CA ARG A 220 -55.64 -22.94 10.50
C ARG A 220 -54.49 -23.74 9.87
N LEU A 221 -53.26 -23.62 10.39
CA LEU A 221 -52.11 -24.42 9.94
C LEU A 221 -51.65 -25.55 10.90
N ALA A 222 -52.50 -26.58 11.09
CA ALA A 222 -52.06 -27.81 11.75
C ALA A 222 -50.85 -28.46 11.04
N ASN A 223 -49.86 -28.95 11.79
CA ASN A 223 -48.64 -29.62 11.30
C ASN A 223 -47.72 -28.78 10.38
N LEU A 224 -47.66 -27.46 10.57
CA LEU A 224 -46.56 -26.63 10.05
C LEU A 224 -45.36 -26.69 11.03
N ARG A 225 -44.14 -26.41 10.58
CA ARG A 225 -42.95 -26.27 11.44
C ARG A 225 -42.17 -25.00 11.12
N PHE A 226 -41.40 -24.53 12.08
CA PHE A 226 -40.43 -23.44 11.95
C PHE A 226 -39.34 -23.78 10.92
N CYS A 227 -38.83 -22.76 10.21
CA CYS A 227 -37.87 -22.87 9.10
C CYS A 227 -38.29 -23.81 7.95
N TRP A 228 -39.58 -24.13 7.79
CA TRP A 228 -40.07 -24.86 6.62
C TRP A 228 -40.29 -23.95 5.42
N GLN A 229 -39.87 -24.42 4.24
CA GLN A 229 -40.09 -23.77 2.97
C GLN A 229 -41.54 -23.96 2.51
N VAL A 230 -42.14 -22.89 2.00
CA VAL A 230 -43.50 -22.82 1.48
C VAL A 230 -43.52 -22.15 0.11
N LYS A 231 -44.58 -22.39 -0.66
CA LYS A 231 -44.89 -21.70 -1.92
C LYS A 231 -46.13 -20.86 -1.73
N VAL A 232 -46.04 -19.57 -2.01
CA VAL A 232 -47.07 -18.56 -1.73
C VAL A 232 -47.68 -18.03 -3.01
N GLY A 233 -49.00 -17.87 -3.03
CA GLY A 233 -49.70 -17.24 -4.15
C GLY A 233 -49.89 -18.19 -5.33
N HIS A 234 -50.64 -17.71 -6.33
CA HIS A 234 -50.77 -18.41 -7.61
C HIS A 234 -49.43 -18.48 -8.35
N ASP A 235 -48.56 -17.48 -8.18
CA ASP A 235 -47.19 -17.42 -8.70
C ASP A 235 -46.24 -18.42 -7.98
N ASN A 236 -46.68 -19.10 -6.91
CA ASN A 236 -45.88 -20.09 -6.17
C ASN A 236 -44.54 -19.56 -5.59
N LEU A 237 -44.49 -18.27 -5.22
CA LEU A 237 -43.33 -17.56 -4.69
C LEU A 237 -42.70 -18.29 -3.50
N VAL A 238 -41.37 -18.41 -3.48
CA VAL A 238 -40.65 -19.16 -2.44
C VAL A 238 -40.61 -18.35 -1.13
N GLY A 239 -40.94 -18.97 0.00
CA GLY A 239 -40.81 -18.38 1.34
C GLY A 239 -40.46 -19.39 2.43
N GLU A 240 -40.20 -18.89 3.63
CA GLU A 240 -39.85 -19.64 4.84
C GLU A 240 -40.73 -19.22 6.03
N VAL A 241 -41.13 -20.19 6.85
CA VAL A 241 -41.91 -19.99 8.08
C VAL A 241 -41.00 -19.54 9.22
N ILE A 242 -41.21 -18.33 9.74
CA ILE A 242 -40.32 -17.71 10.74
C ILE A 242 -40.98 -17.40 12.09
N ARG A 243 -42.31 -17.46 12.21
CA ARG A 243 -43.03 -17.41 13.50
C ARG A 243 -44.31 -18.22 13.41
N ILE A 244 -44.72 -18.88 14.50
CA ILE A 244 -45.98 -19.64 14.57
C ILE A 244 -46.69 -19.27 15.88
N ASN A 245 -47.85 -18.64 15.75
CA ASN A 245 -48.68 -18.15 16.85
C ASN A 245 -50.02 -18.91 16.81
N ALA A 246 -50.10 -20.02 17.56
CA ALA A 246 -51.26 -20.91 17.61
C ALA A 246 -51.73 -21.40 16.22
N ASP A 247 -52.84 -20.87 15.67
CA ASP A 247 -53.36 -21.26 14.37
C ASP A 247 -52.76 -20.46 13.19
N GLN A 248 -52.09 -19.34 13.50
CA GLN A 248 -51.44 -18.44 12.53
C GLN A 248 -49.95 -18.72 12.38
N ALA A 249 -49.43 -18.59 11.16
CA ALA A 249 -47.98 -18.60 10.91
C ALA A 249 -47.54 -17.40 10.08
N THR A 250 -46.41 -16.80 10.45
CA THR A 250 -45.70 -15.74 9.74
C THR A 250 -44.73 -16.35 8.74
N ILE A 251 -44.89 -15.99 7.47
CA ILE A 251 -44.02 -16.40 6.37
C ILE A 251 -43.30 -15.19 5.78
N GLN A 252 -41.97 -15.29 5.75
CA GLN A 252 -41.05 -14.42 5.03
C GLN A 252 -40.91 -14.94 3.59
N VAL A 253 -41.06 -14.07 2.60
CA VAL A 253 -40.98 -14.43 1.17
C VAL A 253 -39.61 -13.97 0.62
N TYR A 254 -38.94 -14.83 -0.16
CA TYR A 254 -37.65 -14.54 -0.80
C TYR A 254 -37.78 -13.77 -2.12
N GLU A 255 -39.02 -13.54 -2.55
CA GLU A 255 -39.40 -12.82 -3.77
C GLU A 255 -40.31 -11.63 -3.44
N GLU A 256 -40.52 -10.75 -4.42
CA GLU A 256 -41.39 -9.58 -4.28
C GLU A 256 -42.86 -10.01 -4.08
N THR A 257 -43.50 -9.56 -2.99
CA THR A 257 -44.89 -9.91 -2.67
C THR A 257 -45.95 -9.07 -3.41
N ALA A 258 -45.55 -8.26 -4.40
CA ALA A 258 -46.45 -7.29 -5.05
C ALA A 258 -47.50 -7.99 -5.94
N GLY A 259 -48.77 -7.92 -5.54
CA GLY A 259 -49.87 -8.57 -6.26
C GLY A 259 -50.33 -9.91 -5.67
N VAL A 260 -49.66 -10.42 -4.63
CA VAL A 260 -50.21 -11.47 -3.77
C VAL A 260 -51.46 -10.91 -3.07
N LYS A 261 -52.56 -11.66 -3.07
CA LYS A 261 -53.86 -11.23 -2.53
C LYS A 261 -54.25 -12.02 -1.28
N VAL A 262 -55.26 -11.51 -0.57
CA VAL A 262 -55.97 -12.24 0.49
C VAL A 262 -56.90 -13.27 -0.17
N GLY A 263 -56.86 -14.51 0.30
CA GLY A 263 -57.56 -15.66 -0.30
C GLY A 263 -56.66 -16.60 -1.14
N ASP A 264 -55.50 -16.12 -1.58
CA ASP A 264 -54.49 -16.88 -2.36
C ASP A 264 -54.05 -18.16 -1.64
N PRO A 265 -53.69 -19.23 -2.38
CA PRO A 265 -53.21 -20.48 -1.78
C PRO A 265 -51.78 -20.36 -1.23
N VAL A 266 -51.48 -21.09 -0.16
CA VAL A 266 -50.11 -21.37 0.29
C VAL A 266 -49.91 -22.89 0.39
N GLN A 267 -48.95 -23.40 -0.36
CA GLN A 267 -48.55 -24.81 -0.36
C GLN A 267 -47.31 -25.03 0.52
N ARG A 268 -47.19 -26.21 1.13
CA ARG A 268 -46.05 -26.59 1.99
C ARG A 268 -45.15 -27.56 1.25
N THR A 269 -43.83 -27.37 1.31
CA THR A 269 -42.87 -28.32 0.72
C THR A 269 -42.55 -29.53 1.62
N GLY A 270 -42.82 -29.41 2.93
CA GLY A 270 -42.45 -30.40 3.94
C GLY A 270 -40.95 -30.45 4.29
N LYS A 271 -40.14 -29.52 3.74
CA LYS A 271 -38.69 -29.44 3.95
C LYS A 271 -38.29 -28.01 4.33
N PRO A 272 -37.15 -27.81 5.04
CA PRO A 272 -36.53 -26.50 5.16
C PRO A 272 -35.88 -26.04 3.85
N LEU A 273 -35.51 -24.75 3.76
CA LEU A 273 -34.70 -24.25 2.63
C LEU A 273 -33.42 -25.08 2.51
N SER A 274 -33.26 -25.73 1.36
CA SER A 274 -32.22 -26.73 1.10
C SER A 274 -31.66 -26.54 -0.31
N VAL A 275 -30.35 -26.68 -0.45
CA VAL A 275 -29.61 -26.61 -1.73
C VAL A 275 -29.51 -27.99 -2.37
N GLU A 276 -29.45 -28.06 -3.71
CA GLU A 276 -29.03 -29.25 -4.46
C GLU A 276 -27.49 -29.22 -4.58
N LEU A 277 -26.82 -30.32 -4.20
CA LEU A 277 -25.36 -30.45 -4.18
C LEU A 277 -24.92 -31.66 -5.01
N GLY A 278 -24.01 -31.46 -5.96
CA GLY A 278 -23.55 -32.49 -6.89
C GLY A 278 -22.62 -31.92 -7.98
N PRO A 279 -22.29 -32.71 -9.02
CA PRO A 279 -21.54 -32.21 -10.17
C PRO A 279 -22.39 -31.23 -11.00
N GLY A 280 -21.76 -30.13 -11.44
CA GLY A 280 -22.40 -29.00 -12.10
C GLY A 280 -22.50 -27.72 -11.25
N LEU A 281 -21.89 -27.69 -10.06
CA LEU A 281 -21.83 -26.49 -9.22
C LEU A 281 -20.68 -25.55 -9.61
N LEU A 282 -19.55 -26.10 -10.10
CA LEU A 282 -18.43 -25.29 -10.57
C LEU A 282 -18.78 -24.65 -11.91
N ASN A 283 -18.30 -23.41 -12.15
CA ASN A 283 -18.72 -22.54 -13.26
C ASN A 283 -20.22 -22.11 -13.16
N GLY A 284 -20.94 -22.48 -12.11
CA GLY A 284 -22.32 -22.07 -11.87
C GLY A 284 -22.44 -20.64 -11.33
N ILE A 285 -23.43 -19.89 -11.85
CA ILE A 285 -23.79 -18.53 -11.41
C ILE A 285 -25.22 -18.55 -10.89
N TYR A 286 -25.38 -18.36 -9.58
CA TYR A 286 -26.62 -18.60 -8.83
C TYR A 286 -27.19 -17.33 -8.21
N ASP A 287 -28.51 -17.29 -8.00
CA ASP A 287 -29.15 -16.33 -7.07
C ASP A 287 -29.05 -16.78 -5.60
N GLY A 288 -29.55 -15.94 -4.67
CA GLY A 288 -29.49 -16.23 -3.23
C GLY A 288 -30.24 -17.49 -2.77
N ILE A 289 -31.15 -18.04 -3.60
CA ILE A 289 -31.87 -19.30 -3.36
C ILE A 289 -31.46 -20.42 -4.35
N GLN A 290 -30.25 -20.30 -4.91
CA GLN A 290 -29.58 -21.29 -5.75
C GLN A 290 -30.22 -21.55 -7.14
N ARG A 291 -30.92 -20.58 -7.73
CA ARG A 291 -31.37 -20.70 -9.13
C ARG A 291 -30.31 -20.21 -10.12
N PRO A 292 -29.99 -20.93 -11.20
CA PRO A 292 -28.98 -20.52 -12.18
C PRO A 292 -29.47 -19.33 -13.01
N LEU A 293 -28.72 -18.22 -12.98
CA LEU A 293 -29.11 -16.98 -13.66
C LEU A 293 -29.09 -17.11 -15.19
N GLU A 294 -28.14 -17.88 -15.73
CA GLU A 294 -28.00 -18.09 -17.17
C GLU A 294 -29.22 -18.81 -17.77
N ASP A 295 -29.72 -19.84 -17.08
CA ASP A 295 -30.87 -20.62 -17.55
C ASP A 295 -32.21 -19.91 -17.29
N ILE A 296 -32.30 -19.08 -16.24
CA ILE A 296 -33.40 -18.12 -16.09
C ILE A 296 -33.46 -17.19 -17.32
N ALA A 297 -32.32 -16.63 -17.76
CA ALA A 297 -32.27 -15.73 -18.92
C ALA A 297 -32.62 -16.46 -20.24
N LYS A 298 -32.09 -17.67 -20.46
CA LYS A 298 -32.44 -18.52 -21.63
C LYS A 298 -33.94 -18.84 -21.68
N MET A 299 -34.54 -19.17 -20.53
CA MET A 299 -35.95 -19.56 -20.43
C MET A 299 -36.90 -18.37 -20.53
N SER A 300 -36.59 -17.25 -19.85
CA SER A 300 -37.42 -16.04 -19.86
C SER A 300 -37.32 -15.24 -21.16
N LYS A 301 -36.17 -15.35 -21.86
CA LYS A 301 -35.77 -14.50 -22.99
C LYS A 301 -35.84 -13.00 -22.66
N SER A 302 -35.60 -12.66 -21.39
CA SER A 302 -35.71 -11.33 -20.82
C SER A 302 -34.49 -11.01 -19.95
N ILE A 303 -34.13 -9.73 -19.88
CA ILE A 303 -33.11 -9.21 -18.95
C ILE A 303 -33.59 -9.19 -17.49
N TYR A 304 -34.89 -9.39 -17.25
CA TYR A 304 -35.48 -9.43 -15.92
C TYR A 304 -35.75 -10.87 -15.47
N ILE A 305 -35.49 -11.14 -14.18
CA ILE A 305 -35.87 -12.38 -13.51
C ILE A 305 -37.40 -12.36 -13.29
N PRO A 306 -38.18 -13.27 -13.90
CA PRO A 306 -39.62 -13.33 -13.64
C PRO A 306 -39.90 -13.90 -12.24
N ARG A 307 -40.98 -13.46 -11.62
CA ARG A 307 -41.40 -13.93 -10.29
C ARG A 307 -42.01 -15.32 -10.38
N GLY A 308 -41.89 -16.11 -9.30
CA GLY A 308 -42.34 -17.49 -9.25
C GLY A 308 -41.47 -18.46 -10.05
N VAL A 309 -40.34 -18.01 -10.59
CA VAL A 309 -39.54 -18.80 -11.54
C VAL A 309 -38.86 -19.98 -10.85
N ALA A 310 -39.19 -21.18 -11.31
CA ALA A 310 -38.75 -22.44 -10.73
C ALA A 310 -37.86 -23.21 -11.72
N VAL A 311 -36.57 -22.86 -11.74
CA VAL A 311 -35.51 -23.59 -12.47
C VAL A 311 -34.78 -24.51 -11.47
N PRO A 312 -34.41 -25.76 -11.84
CA PRO A 312 -33.50 -26.59 -11.04
C PRO A 312 -32.16 -25.91 -10.78
N ALA A 313 -31.45 -26.28 -9.70
CA ALA A 313 -30.12 -25.73 -9.41
C ALA A 313 -29.00 -26.43 -10.19
N LEU A 314 -29.20 -27.69 -10.57
CA LEU A 314 -28.30 -28.47 -11.42
C LEU A 314 -29.00 -28.85 -12.72
N ASP A 315 -28.28 -28.80 -13.85
CA ASP A 315 -28.82 -29.26 -15.13
C ASP A 315 -29.11 -30.77 -15.07
N ARG A 316 -30.32 -31.12 -15.53
CA ARG A 316 -30.88 -32.46 -15.54
C ARG A 316 -30.73 -33.16 -16.89
N GLN A 317 -30.31 -32.44 -17.92
CA GLN A 317 -30.03 -32.97 -19.26
C GLN A 317 -28.54 -33.28 -19.46
N LYS A 318 -27.64 -32.51 -18.83
CA LYS A 318 -26.21 -32.80 -18.83
C LYS A 318 -25.91 -34.17 -18.24
N LYS A 319 -25.19 -34.96 -19.03
CA LYS A 319 -24.58 -36.24 -18.65
C LYS A 319 -23.18 -36.03 -18.08
N TRP A 320 -22.75 -36.95 -17.24
CA TRP A 320 -21.45 -36.97 -16.59
C TRP A 320 -20.86 -38.39 -16.62
N ASP A 321 -19.54 -38.48 -16.80
CA ASP A 321 -18.79 -39.73 -16.76
C ASP A 321 -18.62 -40.22 -15.32
N PHE A 322 -19.48 -41.14 -14.89
CA PHE A 322 -19.42 -41.76 -13.57
C PHE A 322 -18.46 -42.95 -13.56
N THR A 323 -17.61 -43.03 -12.54
CA THR A 323 -16.81 -44.22 -12.21
C THR A 323 -17.12 -44.66 -10.77
N PRO A 324 -17.67 -45.89 -10.55
CA PRO A 324 -17.91 -46.40 -9.20
C PRO A 324 -16.60 -46.69 -8.47
N SER A 325 -16.58 -46.41 -7.16
CA SER A 325 -15.45 -46.71 -6.26
C SER A 325 -15.72 -47.92 -5.36
N MET A 326 -16.98 -48.13 -4.98
CA MET A 326 -17.43 -49.26 -4.14
C MET A 326 -18.10 -50.37 -4.98
N LYS A 327 -18.31 -51.53 -4.36
CA LYS A 327 -18.92 -52.73 -4.96
C LYS A 327 -20.28 -53.05 -4.32
N VAL A 328 -21.05 -53.91 -5.00
CA VAL A 328 -22.26 -54.50 -4.42
C VAL A 328 -21.87 -55.43 -3.28
N GLY A 329 -22.55 -55.30 -2.13
CA GLY A 329 -22.24 -56.00 -0.88
C GLY A 329 -21.38 -55.20 0.09
N ASP A 330 -20.77 -54.08 -0.32
CA ASP A 330 -19.99 -53.24 0.59
C ASP A 330 -20.93 -52.50 1.58
N HIS A 331 -20.44 -52.31 2.82
CA HIS A 331 -21.09 -51.46 3.80
C HIS A 331 -20.76 -49.99 3.50
N VAL A 332 -21.79 -49.13 3.50
CA VAL A 332 -21.66 -47.69 3.25
C VAL A 332 -22.24 -46.87 4.41
N SER A 333 -21.56 -45.78 4.74
CA SER A 333 -21.85 -44.85 5.82
C SER A 333 -21.91 -43.40 5.31
N GLY A 334 -22.46 -42.48 6.12
CA GLY A 334 -22.59 -41.08 5.73
C GLY A 334 -21.23 -40.43 5.42
N GLY A 335 -21.14 -39.73 4.29
CA GLY A 335 -19.92 -39.05 3.84
C GLY A 335 -18.95 -39.91 3.01
N ASP A 336 -19.16 -41.22 2.92
CA ASP A 336 -18.32 -42.15 2.13
C ASP A 336 -18.31 -41.79 0.64
N VAL A 337 -17.16 -41.99 -0.02
CA VAL A 337 -16.99 -41.81 -1.47
C VAL A 337 -17.30 -43.11 -2.20
N TRP A 338 -18.51 -43.22 -2.73
CA TRP A 338 -18.98 -44.41 -3.45
C TRP A 338 -18.72 -44.36 -4.96
N GLY A 339 -18.37 -43.20 -5.50
CA GLY A 339 -17.93 -43.02 -6.89
C GLY A 339 -17.36 -41.63 -7.17
N THR A 340 -16.80 -41.45 -8.36
CA THR A 340 -16.20 -40.20 -8.84
C THR A 340 -16.74 -39.81 -10.21
N VAL A 341 -16.71 -38.50 -10.48
CA VAL A 341 -17.12 -37.86 -11.74
C VAL A 341 -16.02 -36.91 -12.19
N PHE A 342 -15.75 -36.85 -13.51
CA PHE A 342 -14.95 -35.77 -14.09
C PHE A 342 -15.84 -34.52 -14.27
N GLU A 343 -15.54 -33.42 -13.57
CA GLU A 343 -16.32 -32.18 -13.69
C GLU A 343 -15.66 -31.16 -14.62
N ASN A 344 -14.39 -30.81 -14.33
CA ASN A 344 -13.65 -29.74 -15.00
C ASN A 344 -12.15 -30.08 -15.05
N SER A 345 -11.38 -29.31 -15.83
CA SER A 345 -9.91 -29.46 -15.92
C SER A 345 -9.21 -29.37 -14.56
N PHE A 346 -9.65 -28.47 -13.67
CA PHE A 346 -9.13 -28.35 -12.30
C PHE A 346 -9.62 -29.49 -11.41
N LEU A 347 -10.95 -29.67 -11.28
CA LEU A 347 -11.54 -30.76 -10.51
C LEU A 347 -11.75 -32.00 -11.38
N SER A 348 -10.64 -32.69 -11.66
CA SER A 348 -10.60 -33.93 -12.45
C SER A 348 -11.30 -35.10 -11.76
N THR A 349 -11.45 -35.06 -10.43
CA THR A 349 -12.13 -36.08 -9.62
C THR A 349 -13.08 -35.46 -8.60
N HIS A 350 -14.26 -35.04 -9.07
CA HIS A 350 -15.37 -34.70 -8.18
C HIS A 350 -15.83 -35.97 -7.46
N LYS A 351 -15.80 -35.96 -6.12
CA LYS A 351 -16.08 -37.14 -5.28
C LYS A 351 -17.56 -37.15 -4.88
N ILE A 352 -18.29 -38.15 -5.35
CA ILE A 352 -19.72 -38.29 -5.04
C ILE A 352 -19.85 -38.92 -3.64
N LEU A 353 -20.36 -38.11 -2.71
CA LEU A 353 -20.46 -38.46 -1.28
C LEU A 353 -21.79 -39.13 -0.97
N PHE A 354 -21.80 -40.10 -0.07
CA PHE A 354 -23.05 -40.65 0.46
C PHE A 354 -23.70 -39.65 1.44
N PRO A 355 -25.03 -39.41 1.42
CA PRO A 355 -25.65 -38.39 2.27
C PRO A 355 -25.38 -38.63 3.77
N PRO A 356 -24.94 -37.63 4.57
CA PRO A 356 -24.43 -37.84 5.93
C PRO A 356 -25.36 -38.47 6.98
N ARG A 357 -26.64 -38.69 6.66
CA ARG A 357 -27.63 -39.36 7.54
C ARG A 357 -27.98 -40.78 7.07
N GLY A 358 -27.42 -41.24 5.95
CA GLY A 358 -27.57 -42.59 5.46
C GLY A 358 -26.53 -43.53 6.05
N ARG A 359 -26.88 -44.81 6.09
CA ARG A 359 -25.98 -45.96 6.26
C ARG A 359 -26.68 -47.21 5.70
N GLY A 360 -25.94 -48.26 5.35
CA GLY A 360 -26.52 -49.53 4.93
C GLY A 360 -25.55 -50.41 4.15
N ILE A 361 -26.09 -51.34 3.36
CA ILE A 361 -25.34 -52.23 2.47
C ILE A 361 -25.75 -51.91 1.02
N ILE A 362 -24.78 -51.80 0.12
CA ILE A 362 -25.03 -51.53 -1.31
C ILE A 362 -25.65 -52.78 -1.95
N THR A 363 -26.92 -52.70 -2.37
CA THR A 363 -27.61 -53.78 -3.10
C THR A 363 -27.42 -53.69 -4.61
N LYS A 364 -27.19 -52.48 -5.12
CA LYS A 364 -26.95 -52.21 -6.54
C LYS A 364 -26.16 -50.91 -6.70
N ILE A 365 -25.19 -50.92 -7.60
CA ILE A 365 -24.48 -49.73 -8.05
C ILE A 365 -24.41 -49.75 -9.59
N ALA A 366 -24.45 -48.59 -10.21
CA ALA A 366 -24.27 -48.45 -11.66
C ALA A 366 -22.84 -48.82 -12.08
N ALA A 367 -22.70 -49.29 -13.32
CA ALA A 367 -21.40 -49.50 -13.95
C ALA A 367 -20.75 -48.14 -14.29
N LYS A 368 -19.50 -48.18 -14.76
CA LYS A 368 -18.85 -47.00 -15.34
C LYS A 368 -19.59 -46.58 -16.64
N GLY A 369 -19.95 -45.30 -16.77
CA GLY A 369 -20.64 -44.78 -17.95
C GLY A 369 -21.22 -43.37 -17.79
N GLU A 370 -21.90 -42.89 -18.83
CA GLU A 370 -22.61 -41.61 -18.83
C GLU A 370 -23.95 -41.70 -18.10
N TYR A 371 -24.17 -40.85 -17.08
CA TYR A 371 -25.45 -40.71 -16.38
C TYR A 371 -25.79 -39.25 -16.12
N THR A 372 -27.08 -38.91 -15.98
CA THR A 372 -27.51 -37.57 -15.56
C THR A 372 -27.44 -37.43 -14.04
N VAL A 373 -27.46 -36.18 -13.56
CA VAL A 373 -27.45 -35.84 -12.12
C VAL A 373 -28.62 -36.45 -11.34
N VAL A 374 -29.74 -36.75 -12.02
CA VAL A 374 -31.00 -37.24 -11.45
C VAL A 374 -31.12 -38.77 -11.52
N ASP A 375 -30.29 -39.45 -12.30
CA ASP A 375 -30.35 -40.90 -12.46
C ASP A 375 -30.00 -41.63 -11.16
N LYS A 376 -30.84 -42.61 -10.81
CA LYS A 376 -30.72 -43.41 -9.59
C LYS A 376 -29.66 -44.50 -9.76
N ILE A 377 -28.40 -44.13 -9.55
CA ILE A 377 -27.24 -44.99 -9.80
C ILE A 377 -26.78 -45.80 -8.58
N LEU A 378 -27.33 -45.57 -7.39
CA LEU A 378 -27.03 -46.35 -6.18
C LEU A 378 -28.31 -46.80 -5.47
N GLU A 379 -28.33 -48.04 -5.00
CA GLU A 379 -29.38 -48.61 -4.15
C GLU A 379 -28.74 -49.18 -2.88
N VAL A 380 -29.23 -48.74 -1.72
CA VAL A 380 -28.72 -49.14 -0.41
C VAL A 380 -29.86 -49.68 0.43
N GLU A 381 -29.63 -50.81 1.09
CA GLU A 381 -30.58 -51.44 2.02
C GLU A 381 -30.15 -51.20 3.47
N PHE A 382 -31.10 -50.79 4.30
CA PHE A 382 -30.92 -50.59 5.73
C PHE A 382 -32.21 -50.94 6.48
N ASP A 383 -32.10 -51.72 7.57
CA ASP A 383 -33.23 -52.25 8.35
C ASP A 383 -34.35 -52.88 7.47
N GLY A 384 -33.96 -53.63 6.43
CA GLY A 384 -34.87 -54.27 5.46
C GLY A 384 -35.57 -53.31 4.49
N LYS A 385 -35.25 -52.01 4.54
CA LYS A 385 -35.78 -51.00 3.62
C LYS A 385 -34.72 -50.62 2.60
N LYS A 386 -35.05 -50.79 1.32
CA LYS A 386 -34.21 -50.32 0.21
C LYS A 386 -34.49 -48.85 -0.11
N THR A 387 -33.43 -48.10 -0.38
CA THR A 387 -33.47 -46.68 -0.72
C THR A 387 -32.53 -46.38 -1.88
N GLU A 388 -33.05 -45.69 -2.91
CA GLU A 388 -32.32 -45.31 -4.11
C GLU A 388 -31.76 -43.89 -3.98
N TYR A 389 -30.53 -43.68 -4.45
CA TYR A 389 -29.81 -42.41 -4.41
C TYR A 389 -29.30 -42.03 -5.81
N PRO A 390 -29.52 -40.77 -6.26
CA PRO A 390 -28.88 -40.21 -7.44
C PRO A 390 -27.52 -39.56 -7.09
N MET A 391 -26.84 -38.96 -8.07
CA MET A 391 -25.59 -38.21 -7.81
C MET A 391 -25.79 -36.99 -6.90
N MET A 392 -26.91 -36.29 -7.06
CA MET A 392 -27.21 -35.11 -6.23
C MET A 392 -27.77 -35.47 -4.85
N GLN A 393 -27.30 -34.77 -3.84
CA GLN A 393 -27.89 -34.74 -2.50
C GLN A 393 -28.57 -33.38 -2.25
N SER A 394 -29.60 -33.34 -1.40
CA SER A 394 -30.20 -32.08 -0.96
C SER A 394 -29.92 -31.83 0.52
N TRP A 395 -29.38 -30.65 0.86
CA TRP A 395 -28.96 -30.33 2.24
C TRP A 395 -29.51 -28.98 2.73
N PRO A 396 -30.04 -28.90 3.98
CA PRO A 396 -30.59 -27.66 4.55
C PRO A 396 -29.52 -26.61 4.85
N VAL A 397 -29.66 -25.40 4.30
CA VAL A 397 -28.61 -24.35 4.36
C VAL A 397 -28.32 -23.81 5.77
N ARG A 398 -29.33 -23.87 6.66
CA ARG A 398 -29.25 -23.43 8.06
C ARG A 398 -28.61 -24.48 9.00
N VAL A 399 -28.21 -25.65 8.49
CA VAL A 399 -27.54 -26.71 9.29
C VAL A 399 -26.12 -26.94 8.73
N PRO A 400 -25.06 -26.79 9.54
CA PRO A 400 -23.70 -27.09 9.09
C PRO A 400 -23.56 -28.57 8.72
N ARG A 401 -22.78 -28.86 7.67
CA ARG A 401 -22.48 -30.24 7.27
C ARG A 401 -21.57 -30.91 8.31
N PRO A 402 -21.90 -32.12 8.80
CA PRO A 402 -21.16 -32.79 9.85
C PRO A 402 -19.76 -33.21 9.38
N SER A 403 -18.81 -33.18 10.32
CA SER A 403 -17.42 -33.62 10.16
C SER A 403 -17.07 -34.60 11.28
N THR A 404 -15.97 -35.33 11.13
CA THR A 404 -15.50 -36.31 12.13
C THR A 404 -14.88 -35.59 13.33
N GLU A 405 -13.99 -34.63 13.07
CA GLU A 405 -13.35 -33.77 14.08
C GLU A 405 -12.91 -32.43 13.46
N LYS A 406 -12.90 -31.34 14.26
CA LYS A 406 -12.22 -30.08 13.90
C LYS A 406 -10.72 -30.23 14.20
N LEU A 407 -9.88 -29.86 13.23
CA LEU A 407 -8.42 -29.90 13.33
C LEU A 407 -7.85 -28.49 13.51
N SER A 408 -6.66 -28.38 14.09
CA SER A 408 -5.87 -27.15 14.04
C SER A 408 -5.42 -26.84 12.62
N ALA A 409 -5.46 -25.56 12.24
CA ALA A 409 -4.97 -25.08 10.95
C ALA A 409 -3.50 -24.67 11.08
N GLU A 410 -2.61 -25.46 10.46
CA GLU A 410 -1.14 -25.29 10.54
C GLU A 410 -0.53 -24.72 9.25
N GLU A 411 -1.28 -24.69 8.15
CA GLU A 411 -0.80 -24.26 6.82
C GLU A 411 -1.27 -22.83 6.49
N PRO A 412 -0.40 -21.98 5.90
CA PRO A 412 -0.74 -20.60 5.57
C PRO A 412 -1.74 -20.50 4.43
N PHE A 413 -2.67 -19.56 4.56
CA PHE A 413 -3.50 -19.10 3.45
C PHE A 413 -2.75 -18.02 2.70
N ILE A 414 -2.12 -18.41 1.59
CA ILE A 414 -1.31 -17.53 0.75
C ILE A 414 -2.25 -16.77 -0.17
N VAL A 415 -2.19 -15.44 -0.18
CA VAL A 415 -2.99 -14.56 -1.03
C VAL A 415 -2.15 -14.00 -2.21
N GLY A 416 -0.83 -14.08 -2.12
CA GLY A 416 0.12 -13.50 -3.07
C GLY A 416 0.33 -12.00 -2.88
N GLN A 417 0.00 -11.46 -1.71
CA GLN A 417 0.05 -10.02 -1.39
C GLN A 417 0.97 -9.79 -0.18
N ARG A 418 2.11 -9.12 -0.40
CA ARG A 418 3.22 -8.98 0.57
C ARG A 418 2.78 -8.59 1.97
N VAL A 419 1.92 -7.57 2.09
CA VAL A 419 1.41 -7.09 3.40
C VAL A 419 0.49 -8.09 4.10
N LEU A 420 -0.30 -8.86 3.34
CA LEU A 420 -1.22 -9.85 3.91
C LEU A 420 -0.48 -11.10 4.34
N ASP A 421 0.40 -11.62 3.46
CA ASP A 421 1.11 -12.88 3.68
C ASP A 421 2.27 -12.75 4.68
N ALA A 422 2.91 -11.58 4.82
CA ALA A 422 3.99 -11.37 5.77
C ALA A 422 3.51 -10.80 7.13
N LEU A 423 2.78 -9.67 7.13
CA LEU A 423 2.47 -8.98 8.40
C LEU A 423 1.24 -9.56 9.11
N PHE A 424 0.21 -9.94 8.35
CA PHE A 424 -1.11 -10.32 8.88
C PHE A 424 -1.63 -11.65 8.31
N PRO A 425 -0.83 -12.74 8.30
CA PRO A 425 -1.14 -13.96 7.57
C PRO A 425 -2.41 -14.67 8.06
N GLY A 426 -3.13 -15.27 7.12
CA GLY A 426 -4.21 -16.21 7.37
C GLY A 426 -3.74 -17.67 7.35
N VAL A 427 -4.64 -18.58 7.70
CA VAL A 427 -4.42 -20.04 7.66
C VAL A 427 -5.50 -20.72 6.83
N LEU A 428 -5.20 -21.88 6.24
CA LEU A 428 -6.21 -22.70 5.55
C LEU A 428 -7.24 -23.23 6.56
N GLY A 429 -8.49 -22.78 6.44
CA GLY A 429 -9.53 -22.95 7.45
C GLY A 429 -9.71 -21.76 8.39
N GLY A 430 -9.02 -20.64 8.16
CA GLY A 430 -9.03 -19.46 9.02
C GLY A 430 -10.23 -18.53 8.82
N THR A 431 -10.45 -17.63 9.79
CA THR A 431 -11.45 -16.54 9.70
C THR A 431 -10.76 -15.18 9.55
N VAL A 432 -11.09 -14.49 8.45
CA VAL A 432 -10.52 -13.18 8.08
C VAL A 432 -11.64 -12.16 7.93
N ALA A 433 -11.49 -11.00 8.58
CA ALA A 433 -12.33 -9.82 8.35
C ALA A 433 -11.59 -8.77 7.52
N ILE A 434 -12.26 -8.23 6.50
CA ILE A 434 -11.78 -7.10 5.70
C ILE A 434 -12.76 -5.92 5.84
N PRO A 435 -12.68 -5.13 6.92
CA PRO A 435 -13.45 -3.90 7.01
C PRO A 435 -12.79 -2.78 6.20
N GLY A 436 -13.63 -1.90 5.67
CA GLY A 436 -13.18 -0.66 5.06
C GLY A 436 -14.35 0.14 4.49
N ALA A 437 -14.15 1.44 4.30
CA ALA A 437 -15.13 2.26 3.60
C ALA A 437 -15.30 1.80 2.13
N PHE A 438 -16.34 2.33 1.46
CA PHE A 438 -16.52 2.13 0.03
C PHE A 438 -15.36 2.75 -0.75
N GLY A 439 -14.88 2.08 -1.80
CA GLY A 439 -13.74 2.51 -2.62
C GLY A 439 -12.35 2.16 -2.06
N CYS A 440 -12.23 1.56 -0.87
CA CYS A 440 -10.94 1.18 -0.27
C CYS A 440 -10.37 -0.16 -0.79
N GLY A 441 -10.72 -0.60 -2.00
CA GLY A 441 -10.14 -1.79 -2.62
C GLY A 441 -10.60 -3.17 -2.11
N LYS A 442 -11.65 -3.26 -1.27
CA LYS A 442 -12.17 -4.55 -0.73
C LYS A 442 -12.34 -5.63 -1.81
N THR A 443 -13.12 -5.33 -2.84
CA THR A 443 -13.43 -6.27 -3.94
C THR A 443 -12.19 -6.58 -4.79
N VAL A 444 -11.19 -5.69 -4.85
CA VAL A 444 -9.88 -5.97 -5.50
C VAL A 444 -9.11 -7.02 -4.71
N ILE A 445 -9.10 -6.95 -3.37
CA ILE A 445 -8.50 -8.00 -2.52
C ILE A 445 -9.28 -9.31 -2.67
N SER A 446 -10.62 -9.29 -2.68
CA SER A 446 -11.45 -10.48 -2.96
C SER A 446 -11.14 -11.09 -4.34
N GLN A 447 -10.90 -10.26 -5.36
CA GLN A 447 -10.50 -10.70 -6.71
C GLN A 447 -9.08 -11.31 -6.70
N SER A 448 -8.11 -10.69 -5.99
CA SER A 448 -6.76 -11.24 -5.82
C SER A 448 -6.77 -12.60 -5.09
N VAL A 449 -7.56 -12.73 -4.03
CA VAL A 449 -7.81 -14.03 -3.35
C VAL A 449 -8.38 -15.05 -4.35
N SER A 450 -9.36 -14.67 -5.17
CA SER A 450 -9.96 -15.57 -6.18
C SER A 450 -8.95 -16.07 -7.23
N LYS A 451 -8.01 -15.20 -7.63
CA LYS A 451 -6.95 -15.51 -8.61
C LYS A 451 -5.84 -16.36 -7.99
N PHE A 452 -5.28 -15.91 -6.88
CA PHE A 452 -3.93 -16.30 -6.44
C PHE A 452 -3.90 -17.16 -5.17
N SER A 453 -5.05 -17.43 -4.54
CA SER A 453 -5.05 -18.28 -3.35
C SER A 453 -4.65 -19.73 -3.63
N ASN A 454 -3.96 -20.32 -2.65
CA ASN A 454 -3.61 -21.73 -2.58
C ASN A 454 -4.82 -22.63 -2.20
N SER A 455 -6.01 -22.32 -2.70
CA SER A 455 -7.25 -23.07 -2.48
C SER A 455 -7.73 -23.72 -3.78
N ASP A 456 -8.23 -24.95 -3.68
CA ASP A 456 -8.71 -25.74 -4.83
C ASP A 456 -9.97 -25.13 -5.44
N VAL A 457 -10.89 -24.68 -4.59
CA VAL A 457 -12.23 -24.21 -4.97
C VAL A 457 -12.53 -22.86 -4.33
N ILE A 458 -13.17 -21.99 -5.11
CA ILE A 458 -13.53 -20.63 -4.71
C ILE A 458 -15.06 -20.49 -4.67
N VAL A 459 -15.60 -19.96 -3.57
CA VAL A 459 -17.04 -19.66 -3.43
C VAL A 459 -17.21 -18.18 -3.13
N TYR A 460 -17.62 -17.39 -4.13
CA TYR A 460 -17.83 -15.96 -3.98
C TYR A 460 -19.32 -15.65 -3.81
N VAL A 461 -19.69 -15.05 -2.68
CA VAL A 461 -21.06 -14.62 -2.38
C VAL A 461 -21.15 -13.10 -2.42
N GLY A 462 -21.77 -12.59 -3.47
CA GLY A 462 -22.27 -11.23 -3.55
C GLY A 462 -23.54 -11.08 -2.73
N CYS A 463 -23.46 -10.39 -1.60
CA CYS A 463 -24.58 -10.11 -0.71
C CYS A 463 -24.86 -8.59 -0.67
N GLY A 464 -25.87 -8.15 -1.42
CA GLY A 464 -26.40 -6.78 -1.36
C GLY A 464 -25.57 -5.71 -2.06
N GLU A 465 -24.55 -6.10 -2.84
CA GLU A 465 -23.69 -5.18 -3.60
C GLU A 465 -24.39 -4.61 -4.85
N ARG A 466 -23.81 -3.57 -5.46
CA ARG A 466 -24.44 -2.90 -6.61
C ARG A 466 -24.40 -3.80 -7.84
N GLY A 467 -25.40 -3.65 -8.72
CA GLY A 467 -25.47 -4.40 -9.98
C GLY A 467 -24.21 -4.24 -10.84
N ASN A 468 -23.59 -3.06 -10.84
CA ASN A 468 -22.38 -2.78 -11.61
C ASN A 468 -21.16 -3.53 -11.05
N GLU A 469 -20.97 -3.54 -9.73
CA GLU A 469 -19.86 -4.25 -9.05
C GLU A 469 -19.97 -5.76 -9.29
N MET A 470 -21.20 -6.29 -9.30
CA MET A 470 -21.46 -7.68 -9.67
C MET A 470 -21.25 -7.96 -11.16
N ALA A 471 -21.60 -7.03 -12.04
CA ALA A 471 -21.39 -7.17 -13.49
C ALA A 471 -19.90 -7.12 -13.87
N GLU A 472 -19.09 -6.31 -13.17
CA GLU A 472 -17.64 -6.26 -13.28
C GLU A 472 -17.01 -7.61 -12.89
N VAL A 473 -17.37 -8.16 -11.72
CA VAL A 473 -16.99 -9.52 -11.30
C VAL A 473 -17.38 -10.58 -12.33
N LEU A 474 -18.62 -10.54 -12.84
CA LEU A 474 -19.14 -11.51 -13.82
C LEU A 474 -18.49 -11.39 -15.21
N LYS A 475 -17.96 -10.22 -15.58
CA LYS A 475 -17.22 -10.01 -16.83
C LYS A 475 -15.76 -10.43 -16.70
N ASP A 476 -15.10 -10.06 -15.60
CA ASP A 476 -13.66 -10.27 -15.43
C ASP A 476 -13.31 -11.72 -15.10
N PHE A 477 -14.10 -12.41 -14.26
CA PHE A 477 -13.76 -13.79 -13.83
C PHE A 477 -13.65 -14.79 -15.00
N PRO A 478 -14.45 -14.73 -16.08
CA PRO A 478 -14.23 -15.51 -17.31
C PRO A 478 -12.97 -15.15 -18.10
N GLU A 479 -12.53 -13.89 -18.08
CA GLU A 479 -11.33 -13.42 -18.81
C GLU A 479 -10.02 -13.79 -18.07
N LEU A 480 -10.10 -13.97 -16.74
CA LEU A 480 -8.98 -14.30 -15.87
C LEU A 480 -8.59 -15.78 -15.95
N THR A 481 -7.33 -16.03 -16.33
CA THR A 481 -6.75 -17.38 -16.42
C THR A 481 -5.61 -17.58 -15.42
N ILE A 482 -5.42 -18.82 -14.99
CA ILE A 482 -4.28 -19.27 -14.19
C ILE A 482 -3.56 -20.42 -14.89
N GLU A 483 -2.27 -20.57 -14.63
CA GLU A 483 -1.46 -21.68 -15.14
C GLU A 483 -1.48 -22.84 -14.14
N VAL A 484 -2.05 -23.98 -14.53
CA VAL A 484 -2.00 -25.24 -13.79
C VAL A 484 -1.57 -26.35 -14.76
N ASP A 485 -0.62 -27.18 -14.35
CA ASP A 485 0.02 -28.22 -15.17
C ASP A 485 0.53 -27.71 -16.55
N GLY A 486 1.01 -26.45 -16.59
CA GLY A 486 1.47 -25.79 -17.81
C GLY A 486 0.35 -25.37 -18.78
N ARG A 487 -0.92 -25.37 -18.34
CA ARG A 487 -2.09 -24.99 -19.14
C ARG A 487 -2.76 -23.74 -18.57
N LYS A 488 -3.12 -22.79 -19.44
CA LYS A 488 -3.95 -21.63 -19.06
C LYS A 488 -5.42 -22.02 -19.07
N GLU A 489 -6.04 -21.98 -17.91
CA GLU A 489 -7.45 -22.32 -17.72
C GLU A 489 -8.17 -21.20 -16.93
N PRO A 490 -9.45 -20.88 -17.24
CA PRO A 490 -10.14 -19.73 -16.65
C PRO A 490 -10.64 -20.03 -15.22
N ILE A 491 -10.49 -19.07 -14.31
CA ILE A 491 -10.77 -19.28 -12.87
C ILE A 491 -12.23 -19.67 -12.58
N MET A 492 -13.17 -19.34 -13.47
CA MET A 492 -14.56 -19.78 -13.40
C MET A 492 -14.72 -21.31 -13.30
N LYS A 493 -13.85 -22.11 -13.91
CA LYS A 493 -13.91 -23.59 -13.80
C LYS A 493 -13.63 -24.14 -12.40
N ARG A 494 -13.03 -23.35 -11.50
CA ARG A 494 -12.85 -23.67 -10.06
C ARG A 494 -13.70 -22.81 -9.12
N THR A 495 -14.60 -21.99 -9.66
CA THR A 495 -15.36 -20.99 -8.91
C THR A 495 -16.87 -21.25 -9.00
N THR A 496 -17.57 -21.08 -7.89
CA THR A 496 -19.04 -20.94 -7.86
C THR A 496 -19.39 -19.52 -7.43
N LEU A 497 -20.23 -18.83 -8.21
CA LEU A 497 -20.66 -17.46 -7.93
C LEU A 497 -22.11 -17.46 -7.43
N ILE A 498 -22.38 -16.78 -6.32
CA ILE A 498 -23.73 -16.55 -5.79
C ILE A 498 -23.96 -15.03 -5.78
N ALA A 499 -24.73 -14.54 -6.75
CA ALA A 499 -24.94 -13.13 -7.03
C ALA A 499 -26.32 -12.68 -6.52
N ASN A 500 -26.36 -12.06 -5.34
CA ASN A 500 -27.55 -11.40 -4.80
C ASN A 500 -27.34 -9.87 -4.74
N THR A 501 -27.78 -9.14 -5.77
CA THR A 501 -27.60 -7.68 -5.83
C THR A 501 -28.45 -6.90 -4.83
N SER A 502 -28.16 -5.61 -4.64
CA SER A 502 -28.92 -4.69 -3.79
C SER A 502 -30.41 -4.60 -4.16
N ASN A 503 -30.77 -4.80 -5.43
CA ASN A 503 -32.15 -4.79 -5.92
C ASN A 503 -32.90 -6.13 -5.67
N MET A 504 -32.20 -7.20 -5.28
CA MET A 504 -32.84 -8.46 -4.90
C MET A 504 -33.42 -8.39 -3.48
N PRO A 505 -34.49 -9.14 -3.18
CA PRO A 505 -35.21 -9.05 -1.91
C PRO A 505 -34.33 -9.30 -0.68
N VAL A 506 -34.68 -8.59 0.39
CA VAL A 506 -33.95 -8.56 1.67
C VAL A 506 -33.77 -9.96 2.27
N ALA A 507 -34.78 -10.81 2.15
CA ALA A 507 -34.72 -12.20 2.62
C ALA A 507 -33.72 -13.05 1.83
N ALA A 508 -33.53 -12.79 0.53
CA ALA A 508 -32.57 -13.51 -0.31
C ALA A 508 -31.11 -13.14 0.03
N ARG A 509 -30.87 -11.95 0.61
CA ARG A 509 -29.57 -11.56 1.20
C ARG A 509 -29.21 -12.39 2.44
N GLU A 510 -30.20 -12.79 3.27
CA GLU A 510 -29.93 -13.76 4.34
C GLU A 510 -29.65 -15.15 3.73
N ALA A 511 -30.46 -15.57 2.75
CA ALA A 511 -30.31 -16.89 2.13
C ALA A 511 -28.96 -17.08 1.43
N SER A 512 -28.46 -16.10 0.67
CA SER A 512 -27.24 -16.22 -0.14
C SER A 512 -26.00 -16.59 0.69
N ILE A 513 -25.84 -16.00 1.88
CA ILE A 513 -24.76 -16.31 2.82
C ILE A 513 -24.82 -17.78 3.26
N TYR A 514 -25.99 -18.28 3.67
CA TYR A 514 -26.16 -19.68 4.08
C TYR A 514 -26.01 -20.66 2.91
N THR A 515 -26.50 -20.29 1.72
CA THR A 515 -26.32 -21.05 0.46
C THR A 515 -24.83 -21.22 0.18
N GLY A 516 -24.04 -20.14 0.19
CA GLY A 516 -22.62 -20.18 -0.12
C GLY A 516 -21.77 -20.98 0.88
N ILE A 517 -21.95 -20.79 2.19
CA ILE A 517 -21.20 -21.60 3.17
C ILE A 517 -21.56 -23.08 3.09
N THR A 518 -22.80 -23.42 2.71
CA THR A 518 -23.22 -24.83 2.54
C THR A 518 -22.63 -25.46 1.27
N VAL A 519 -22.39 -24.67 0.22
CA VAL A 519 -21.62 -25.10 -0.97
C VAL A 519 -20.13 -25.25 -0.62
N ALA A 520 -19.54 -24.31 0.14
CA ALA A 520 -18.15 -24.40 0.57
C ALA A 520 -17.89 -25.63 1.47
N GLU A 521 -18.78 -25.88 2.45
CA GLU A 521 -18.76 -27.09 3.28
C GLU A 521 -18.92 -28.39 2.46
N TYR A 522 -19.61 -28.35 1.31
CA TYR A 522 -19.74 -29.54 0.46
C TYR A 522 -18.42 -29.88 -0.24
N PHE A 523 -17.71 -28.89 -0.78
CA PHE A 523 -16.39 -29.13 -1.37
C PHE A 523 -15.34 -29.50 -0.30
N ARG A 524 -15.38 -28.88 0.88
CA ARG A 524 -14.59 -29.28 2.07
C ARG A 524 -14.76 -30.76 2.41
N ASP A 525 -15.99 -31.28 2.40
CA ASP A 525 -16.27 -32.69 2.68
C ASP A 525 -15.71 -33.65 1.60
N GLN A 526 -15.39 -33.16 0.40
CA GLN A 526 -14.64 -33.94 -0.59
C GLN A 526 -13.15 -34.06 -0.24
N GLY A 527 -12.66 -33.36 0.78
CA GLY A 527 -11.24 -33.23 1.07
C GLY A 527 -10.55 -32.36 0.03
N LEU A 528 -11.00 -31.09 -0.01
CA LEU A 528 -10.47 -29.98 -0.79
C LEU A 528 -10.35 -28.78 0.16
N ASP A 529 -9.43 -27.86 -0.15
CA ASP A 529 -9.28 -26.60 0.58
C ASP A 529 -10.02 -25.46 -0.14
N VAL A 530 -10.97 -24.83 0.56
CA VAL A 530 -11.99 -23.96 -0.05
C VAL A 530 -11.90 -22.56 0.53
N ALA A 531 -11.82 -21.55 -0.35
CA ALA A 531 -11.93 -20.14 0.05
C ALA A 531 -13.35 -19.62 -0.21
N MET A 532 -14.04 -19.18 0.85
CA MET A 532 -15.33 -18.50 0.75
C MET A 532 -15.14 -16.99 0.97
N MET A 533 -15.52 -16.18 -0.02
CA MET A 533 -15.61 -14.72 0.14
C MET A 533 -17.07 -14.29 0.32
N ALA A 534 -17.33 -13.46 1.32
CA ALA A 534 -18.65 -12.87 1.57
C ALA A 534 -18.57 -11.34 1.43
N ASP A 535 -18.93 -10.83 0.25
CA ASP A 535 -18.91 -9.39 -0.10
C ASP A 535 -20.36 -8.89 -0.26
N SER A 536 -21.01 -8.25 0.73
CA SER A 536 -20.49 -7.93 2.08
C SER A 536 -21.41 -8.36 3.23
N THR A 537 -20.80 -8.70 4.37
CA THR A 537 -21.48 -9.17 5.58
C THR A 537 -22.27 -8.04 6.27
N SER A 538 -21.90 -6.77 6.06
CA SER A 538 -22.68 -5.61 6.52
C SER A 538 -24.06 -5.53 5.85
N ARG A 539 -24.18 -5.85 4.56
CA ARG A 539 -25.48 -5.90 3.87
C ARG A 539 -26.37 -7.05 4.35
N TRP A 540 -25.76 -8.15 4.82
CA TRP A 540 -26.48 -9.22 5.51
C TRP A 540 -26.98 -8.75 6.90
N ALA A 541 -26.14 -8.06 7.67
CA ALA A 541 -26.54 -7.49 8.96
C ALA A 541 -27.65 -6.43 8.81
N GLU A 542 -27.58 -5.56 7.80
CA GLU A 542 -28.65 -4.63 7.44
C GLU A 542 -29.96 -5.37 7.11
N ALA A 543 -29.88 -6.48 6.38
CA ALA A 543 -31.05 -7.31 6.07
C ALA A 543 -31.67 -7.92 7.35
N LEU A 544 -30.84 -8.42 8.28
CA LEU A 544 -31.31 -8.89 9.58
C LEU A 544 -31.97 -7.77 10.41
N ARG A 545 -31.43 -6.54 10.39
CA ARG A 545 -32.06 -5.36 10.99
C ARG A 545 -33.44 -5.07 10.40
N GLU A 546 -33.56 -5.09 9.07
CA GLU A 546 -34.83 -4.84 8.40
C GLU A 546 -35.87 -5.94 8.67
N ILE A 547 -35.44 -7.21 8.71
CA ILE A 547 -36.31 -8.35 9.09
C ILE A 547 -36.78 -8.19 10.55
N SER A 548 -35.88 -7.90 11.49
CA SER A 548 -36.19 -7.62 12.91
C SER A 548 -37.22 -6.50 13.08
N GLY A 549 -37.02 -5.38 12.37
CA GLY A 549 -37.96 -4.25 12.40
C GLY A 549 -39.34 -4.60 11.86
N ARG A 550 -39.42 -5.32 10.73
CA ARG A 550 -40.68 -5.83 10.15
C ARG A 550 -41.38 -6.86 11.05
N LEU A 551 -40.65 -7.53 11.95
CA LEU A 551 -41.15 -8.51 12.91
C LEU A 551 -41.64 -7.91 14.25
N GLY A 552 -41.43 -6.61 14.46
CA GLY A 552 -41.71 -5.93 15.73
C GLY A 552 -40.77 -6.37 16.86
N GLU A 553 -39.59 -6.88 16.54
CA GLU A 553 -38.60 -7.31 17.53
C GLU A 553 -37.83 -6.09 18.08
N MET A 554 -37.61 -6.06 19.40
CA MET A 554 -36.96 -4.93 20.05
C MET A 554 -35.51 -4.78 19.55
N PRO A 555 -35.12 -3.60 19.02
CA PRO A 555 -33.75 -3.36 18.58
C PRO A 555 -32.78 -3.26 19.76
N ALA A 556 -31.54 -3.65 19.51
CA ALA A 556 -30.36 -3.28 20.28
C ALA A 556 -29.65 -2.10 19.57
N ASP A 557 -28.32 -2.01 19.71
CA ASP A 557 -27.50 -0.91 19.21
C ASP A 557 -27.72 -0.63 17.71
N GLN A 558 -27.83 0.66 17.38
CA GLN A 558 -28.05 1.17 16.01
C GLN A 558 -29.22 0.49 15.24
N GLY A 559 -30.21 -0.04 15.96
CA GLY A 559 -31.38 -0.69 15.40
C GLY A 559 -31.20 -2.18 15.06
N PHE A 560 -30.02 -2.77 15.25
CA PHE A 560 -29.77 -4.18 14.92
C PHE A 560 -30.44 -5.14 15.93
N PRO A 561 -30.79 -6.38 15.54
CA PRO A 561 -31.36 -7.36 16.47
C PRO A 561 -30.32 -7.82 17.50
N ALA A 562 -30.76 -8.09 18.74
CA ALA A 562 -29.91 -8.62 19.81
C ALA A 562 -29.20 -9.95 19.45
N TYR A 563 -29.72 -10.71 18.48
CA TYR A 563 -29.10 -11.95 17.99
C TYR A 563 -28.04 -11.75 16.88
N LEU A 564 -27.68 -10.51 16.51
CA LEU A 564 -26.70 -10.23 15.44
C LEU A 564 -25.36 -10.93 15.70
N GLY A 565 -24.78 -10.77 16.90
CA GLY A 565 -23.51 -11.40 17.25
C GLY A 565 -23.56 -12.94 17.20
N ALA A 566 -24.67 -13.53 17.65
CA ALA A 566 -24.89 -14.98 17.59
C ALA A 566 -25.03 -15.49 16.14
N LYS A 567 -25.71 -14.73 15.26
CA LYS A 567 -25.79 -15.03 13.82
C LYS A 567 -24.42 -14.98 13.15
N LEU A 568 -23.65 -13.90 13.37
CA LEU A 568 -22.29 -13.76 12.85
C LEU A 568 -21.37 -14.89 13.35
N ALA A 569 -21.42 -15.22 14.65
CA ALA A 569 -20.65 -16.33 15.22
C ALA A 569 -21.03 -17.67 14.58
N SER A 570 -22.33 -17.96 14.43
CA SER A 570 -22.82 -19.19 13.78
C SER A 570 -22.47 -19.32 12.29
N PHE A 571 -22.04 -18.21 11.65
CA PHE A 571 -21.51 -18.20 10.29
C PHE A 571 -20.00 -18.43 10.28
N TYR A 572 -19.22 -17.62 11.01
CA TYR A 572 -17.76 -17.74 11.03
C TYR A 572 -17.27 -19.05 11.66
N GLU A 573 -17.98 -19.63 12.64
CA GLU A 573 -17.64 -20.94 13.24
C GLU A 573 -17.88 -22.15 12.31
N ARG A 574 -18.42 -21.94 11.11
CA ARG A 574 -18.46 -22.97 10.04
C ARG A 574 -17.13 -23.06 9.27
N ALA A 575 -16.26 -22.06 9.42
CA ALA A 575 -14.86 -22.15 9.03
C ALA A 575 -14.10 -23.19 9.87
N GLY A 576 -12.95 -23.59 9.36
CA GLY A 576 -12.02 -24.49 10.03
C GLY A 576 -11.42 -25.52 9.09
N ARG A 577 -10.29 -26.10 9.49
CA ARG A 577 -9.78 -27.36 8.97
C ARG A 577 -10.49 -28.51 9.68
N VAL A 578 -10.93 -29.53 8.95
CA VAL A 578 -11.64 -30.68 9.53
C VAL A 578 -11.17 -32.00 8.93
N GLN A 579 -11.31 -33.08 9.70
CA GLN A 579 -11.39 -34.42 9.14
C GLN A 579 -12.81 -34.62 8.63
N ALA A 580 -12.97 -34.91 7.34
CA ALA A 580 -14.26 -35.14 6.71
C ALA A 580 -14.94 -36.42 7.24
N LEU A 581 -16.24 -36.54 7.01
CA LEU A 581 -17.00 -37.73 7.38
C LEU A 581 -16.85 -38.83 6.33
N GLY A 582 -16.69 -40.08 6.79
CA GLY A 582 -16.71 -41.28 5.94
C GLY A 582 -15.42 -41.61 5.20
N SER A 583 -15.37 -42.80 4.60
CA SER A 583 -14.22 -43.37 3.91
C SER A 583 -14.05 -42.87 2.47
N PRO A 584 -12.81 -42.70 1.95
CA PRO A 584 -11.54 -42.77 2.66
C PRO A 584 -11.33 -41.54 3.57
N ASP A 585 -10.40 -41.64 4.52
CA ASP A 585 -9.97 -40.51 5.34
C ASP A 585 -9.51 -39.33 4.48
N ARG A 586 -10.07 -38.14 4.77
CA ARG A 586 -9.89 -36.91 4.00
C ARG A 586 -9.81 -35.72 4.96
N ARG A 587 -8.87 -34.82 4.68
CA ARG A 587 -8.79 -33.49 5.31
C ARG A 587 -9.22 -32.46 4.28
N GLY A 588 -9.90 -31.42 4.75
CA GLY A 588 -10.25 -30.26 3.94
C GLY A 588 -10.55 -29.07 4.85
N SER A 589 -10.54 -27.87 4.30
CA SER A 589 -10.78 -26.64 5.05
C SER A 589 -11.75 -25.69 4.37
N VAL A 590 -12.37 -24.82 5.17
CA VAL A 590 -13.08 -23.64 4.68
C VAL A 590 -12.47 -22.41 5.32
N SER A 591 -11.74 -21.63 4.54
CA SER A 591 -11.32 -20.28 4.89
C SER A 591 -12.46 -19.31 4.60
N ILE A 592 -12.87 -18.50 5.57
CA ILE A 592 -13.91 -17.47 5.37
C ILE A 592 -13.26 -16.08 5.38
N VAL A 593 -13.44 -15.35 4.28
CA VAL A 593 -13.02 -13.95 4.10
C VAL A 593 -14.28 -13.08 4.04
N GLY A 594 -14.62 -12.45 5.15
CA GLY A 594 -15.79 -11.58 5.28
C GLY A 594 -15.45 -10.12 5.04
N ALA A 595 -15.96 -9.54 3.96
CA ALA A 595 -15.84 -8.10 3.73
C ALA A 595 -16.89 -7.34 4.57
N VAL A 596 -16.45 -6.32 5.30
CA VAL A 596 -17.29 -5.47 6.15
C VAL A 596 -17.28 -4.05 5.57
N SER A 597 -18.45 -3.42 5.50
CA SER A 597 -18.64 -2.07 4.97
C SER A 597 -19.23 -1.16 6.05
N PRO A 598 -18.46 -0.79 7.09
CA PRO A 598 -18.94 0.14 8.12
C PRO A 598 -19.34 1.49 7.51
N PRO A 599 -20.40 2.14 8.03
CA PRO A 599 -20.78 3.48 7.59
C PRO A 599 -19.62 4.47 7.84
N GLY A 600 -19.29 5.27 6.81
CA GLY A 600 -18.18 6.24 6.87
C GLY A 600 -16.75 5.66 6.89
N GLY A 601 -16.59 4.39 7.32
CA GLY A 601 -15.31 3.79 7.71
C GLY A 601 -15.11 3.67 9.22
N ASP A 602 -16.16 3.84 10.03
CA ASP A 602 -16.10 3.80 11.49
C ASP A 602 -16.11 2.35 12.03
N PHE A 603 -15.05 1.93 12.71
CA PHE A 603 -14.94 0.58 13.25
C PHE A 603 -15.73 0.35 14.56
N SER A 604 -16.32 1.40 15.15
CA SER A 604 -17.23 1.28 16.32
C SER A 604 -18.64 0.78 15.95
N ASP A 605 -18.94 0.66 14.65
CA ASP A 605 -20.13 0.01 14.13
C ASP A 605 -20.34 -1.39 14.76
N PRO A 606 -21.58 -1.75 15.17
CA PRO A 606 -21.84 -3.00 15.89
C PRO A 606 -21.62 -4.26 15.03
N VAL A 607 -21.70 -4.19 13.69
CA VAL A 607 -21.36 -5.31 12.80
C VAL A 607 -19.85 -5.56 12.81
N THR A 608 -19.08 -4.48 12.74
CA THR A 608 -17.61 -4.48 12.77
C THR A 608 -17.10 -4.94 14.14
N THR A 609 -17.64 -4.38 15.23
CA THR A 609 -17.34 -4.77 16.61
C THR A 609 -17.69 -6.25 16.88
N SER A 610 -18.87 -6.71 16.42
CA SER A 610 -19.23 -8.13 16.53
C SER A 610 -18.27 -9.02 15.75
N THR A 611 -17.88 -8.62 14.54
CA THR A 611 -16.96 -9.38 13.68
C THR A 611 -15.56 -9.46 14.29
N LEU A 612 -15.01 -8.33 14.76
CA LEU A 612 -13.71 -8.23 15.47
C LEU A 612 -13.54 -9.25 16.60
N ASN A 613 -14.60 -9.45 17.38
CA ASN A 613 -14.62 -10.38 18.51
C ASN A 613 -14.58 -11.85 18.10
N ILE A 614 -15.01 -12.17 16.87
CA ILE A 614 -15.11 -13.54 16.34
C ILE A 614 -13.89 -13.89 15.47
N THR A 615 -13.48 -12.99 14.56
CA THR A 615 -12.45 -13.29 13.58
C THR A 615 -11.05 -13.27 14.18
N GLN A 616 -10.20 -14.16 13.67
CA GLN A 616 -8.84 -14.32 14.15
C GLN A 616 -7.83 -13.45 13.39
N VAL A 617 -8.17 -13.05 12.16
CA VAL A 617 -7.42 -12.09 11.34
C VAL A 617 -8.28 -10.89 11.00
N PHE A 618 -7.67 -9.71 10.98
CA PHE A 618 -8.29 -8.42 10.73
C PHE A 618 -7.41 -7.58 9.80
N TRP A 619 -7.88 -7.37 8.57
CA TRP A 619 -7.21 -6.58 7.52
C TRP A 619 -7.91 -5.22 7.40
N GLY A 620 -7.55 -4.29 8.28
CA GLY A 620 -8.20 -2.98 8.38
C GLY A 620 -7.78 -2.05 7.25
N LEU A 621 -8.70 -1.73 6.32
CA LEU A 621 -8.41 -0.86 5.19
C LEU A 621 -8.65 0.63 5.53
N ASP A 622 -7.62 1.45 5.38
CA ASP A 622 -7.68 2.90 5.62
C ASP A 622 -8.03 3.68 4.35
N LYS A 623 -9.09 4.49 4.47
CA LYS A 623 -9.51 5.45 3.46
C LYS A 623 -8.44 6.50 3.14
N LYS A 624 -7.61 6.89 4.11
CA LYS A 624 -6.49 7.84 3.92
C LYS A 624 -5.43 7.29 2.98
N LEU A 625 -5.10 6.00 3.09
CA LEU A 625 -4.15 5.32 2.21
C LEU A 625 -4.72 5.19 0.80
N ALA A 626 -5.97 4.75 0.67
CA ALA A 626 -6.66 4.67 -0.63
C ALA A 626 -6.77 6.05 -1.33
N GLN A 627 -7.02 7.13 -0.58
CA GLN A 627 -7.03 8.50 -1.11
C GLN A 627 -5.66 8.98 -1.60
N ARG A 628 -4.57 8.49 -0.99
CA ARG A 628 -3.19 8.70 -1.46
C ARG A 628 -2.78 7.78 -2.61
N LYS A 629 -3.70 6.92 -3.09
CA LYS A 629 -3.45 5.83 -4.06
C LYS A 629 -2.42 4.78 -3.59
N HIS A 630 -2.22 4.67 -2.28
CA HIS A 630 -1.47 3.56 -1.68
C HIS A 630 -2.37 2.32 -1.67
N PHE A 631 -1.97 1.29 -2.41
CA PHE A 631 -2.70 0.03 -2.54
C PHE A 631 -1.75 -1.17 -2.43
N PRO A 632 -2.16 -2.28 -1.78
CA PRO A 632 -3.39 -2.45 -1.00
C PRO A 632 -3.40 -1.55 0.26
N SER A 633 -4.52 -0.87 0.52
CA SER A 633 -4.60 0.24 1.49
C SER A 633 -4.76 -0.22 2.95
N ILE A 634 -3.93 -1.16 3.38
CA ILE A 634 -3.96 -1.80 4.71
C ILE A 634 -3.31 -0.87 5.75
N ASN A 635 -4.00 -0.63 6.86
CA ASN A 635 -3.45 0.10 8.01
C ASN A 635 -2.54 -0.81 8.84
N THR A 636 -1.30 -0.38 9.07
CA THR A 636 -0.24 -1.13 9.76
C THR A 636 -0.43 -1.24 11.26
N GLY A 637 -0.92 -0.18 11.93
CA GLY A 637 -1.15 -0.17 13.38
C GLY A 637 -2.48 -0.79 13.82
N LEU A 638 -3.50 -0.80 12.97
CA LEU A 638 -4.84 -1.33 13.29
C LEU A 638 -5.07 -2.78 12.83
N SER A 639 -4.30 -3.29 11.87
CA SER A 639 -4.45 -4.67 11.39
C SER A 639 -3.76 -5.68 12.32
N TYR A 640 -4.29 -6.90 12.41
CA TYR A 640 -3.69 -7.96 13.22
C TYR A 640 -4.00 -9.37 12.69
N SER A 641 -3.17 -10.34 13.09
CA SER A 641 -3.46 -11.77 12.96
C SER A 641 -3.11 -12.47 14.27
N LYS A 642 -4.02 -13.31 14.77
CA LYS A 642 -3.81 -14.17 15.95
C LYS A 642 -3.17 -15.51 15.60
N TYR A 643 -2.96 -15.81 14.31
CA TYR A 643 -2.41 -17.09 13.85
C TYR A 643 -0.87 -17.14 13.77
N THR A 644 -0.17 -16.02 14.00
CA THR A 644 1.31 -15.95 13.94
C THR A 644 1.97 -17.09 14.70
N ASN A 645 1.60 -17.29 15.97
CA ASN A 645 2.23 -18.27 16.86
C ASN A 645 2.00 -19.75 16.45
N VAL A 646 1.07 -20.00 15.52
CA VAL A 646 0.84 -21.32 14.92
C VAL A 646 1.65 -21.46 13.64
N LEU A 647 1.63 -20.42 12.80
CA LEU A 647 2.37 -20.37 11.54
C LEU A 647 3.89 -20.22 11.70
N ASP A 648 4.37 -19.69 12.82
CA ASP A 648 5.81 -19.60 13.08
C ASP A 648 6.46 -20.99 13.08
N LYS A 649 5.75 -22.03 13.56
CA LYS A 649 6.16 -23.45 13.45
C LYS A 649 6.09 -24.04 12.04
N TYR A 650 5.37 -23.39 11.14
CA TYR A 650 5.37 -23.72 9.72
C TYR A 650 6.61 -23.07 9.08
N TYR A 651 6.79 -21.77 9.26
CA TYR A 651 7.92 -21.01 8.70
C TYR A 651 9.28 -21.48 9.25
N GLU A 652 9.38 -21.92 10.50
CA GLU A 652 10.61 -22.52 11.08
C GLU A 652 11.17 -23.72 10.29
N LYS A 653 10.37 -24.37 9.44
CA LYS A 653 10.79 -25.53 8.60
C LYS A 653 11.45 -25.09 7.29
N ASP A 654 10.85 -24.11 6.63
CA ASP A 654 11.19 -23.72 5.25
C ASP A 654 11.92 -22.36 5.18
N PHE A 655 11.59 -21.43 6.08
CA PHE A 655 11.93 -20.00 6.09
C PHE A 655 12.23 -19.49 7.52
N PRO A 656 13.28 -19.98 8.20
CA PRO A 656 13.47 -19.78 9.64
C PRO A 656 13.78 -18.34 10.06
N GLU A 657 14.19 -17.46 9.14
CA GLU A 657 14.40 -16.03 9.43
C GLU A 657 13.09 -15.21 9.33
N PHE A 658 12.07 -15.72 8.62
CA PHE A 658 10.85 -14.99 8.27
C PHE A 658 10.08 -14.41 9.47
N PRO A 659 9.84 -15.13 10.59
CA PRO A 659 9.15 -14.56 11.76
C PRO A 659 9.92 -13.39 12.38
N ARG A 660 11.26 -13.50 12.47
CA ARG A 660 12.14 -12.45 13.01
C ARG A 660 12.15 -11.21 12.11
N LEU A 661 12.20 -11.40 10.79
CA LEU A 661 12.15 -10.30 9.81
C LEU A 661 10.79 -9.57 9.86
N ARG A 662 9.68 -10.32 9.90
CA ARG A 662 8.32 -9.79 10.07
C ARG A 662 8.22 -8.88 11.29
N ASP A 663 8.66 -9.36 12.45
CA ASP A 663 8.44 -8.63 13.71
C ASP A 663 9.40 -7.44 13.86
N ARG A 664 10.61 -7.52 13.27
CA ARG A 664 11.50 -6.36 13.10
C ARG A 664 10.89 -5.28 12.18
N ILE A 665 10.23 -5.68 11.09
CA ILE A 665 9.54 -4.72 10.19
C ILE A 665 8.33 -4.09 10.87
N LYS A 666 7.55 -4.84 11.67
CA LYS A 666 6.47 -4.28 12.49
C LYS A 666 6.98 -3.24 13.48
N GLN A 667 8.11 -3.52 14.14
CA GLN A 667 8.77 -2.54 15.01
C GLN A 667 9.12 -1.26 14.23
N LEU A 668 9.87 -1.37 13.13
CA LEU A 668 10.30 -0.22 12.32
C LEU A 668 9.14 0.63 11.79
N LEU A 669 7.99 0.01 11.49
CA LEU A 669 6.78 0.71 11.08
C LEU A 669 6.12 1.45 12.26
N SER A 670 6.08 0.85 13.45
CA SER A 670 5.58 1.49 14.69
C SER A 670 6.46 2.65 15.11
N ASP A 671 7.78 2.44 15.20
CA ASP A 671 8.79 3.45 15.52
C ASP A 671 8.68 4.64 14.53
N SER A 672 8.45 4.36 13.23
CA SER A 672 8.18 5.39 12.24
C SER A 672 6.87 6.14 12.43
N GLU A 673 5.79 5.51 12.91
CA GLU A 673 4.51 6.19 13.18
C GLU A 673 4.58 7.09 14.44
N GLU A 674 5.45 6.77 15.40
CA GLU A 674 5.79 7.68 16.51
C GLU A 674 6.69 8.83 16.05
N LEU A 675 7.76 8.54 15.31
CA LEU A 675 8.67 9.56 14.77
C LEU A 675 7.96 10.52 13.78
N ASP A 676 7.03 10.04 12.95
CA ASP A 676 6.21 10.88 12.07
C ASP A 676 5.39 11.93 12.86
N GLN A 677 5.01 11.67 14.12
CA GLN A 677 4.35 12.65 14.99
C GLN A 677 5.34 13.69 15.53
N VAL A 678 6.53 13.27 15.96
CA VAL A 678 7.60 14.18 16.41
C VAL A 678 8.04 15.12 15.27
N VAL A 679 8.15 14.61 14.04
CA VAL A 679 8.45 15.40 12.83
C VAL A 679 7.39 16.47 12.56
N GLN A 680 6.11 16.17 12.80
CA GLN A 680 5.02 17.14 12.63
C GLN A 680 5.03 18.26 13.68
N LEU A 681 5.65 18.03 14.85
CA LEU A 681 5.72 19.01 15.95
C LEU A 681 7.01 19.84 15.95
N VAL A 682 8.15 19.23 15.63
CA VAL A 682 9.49 19.84 15.79
C VAL A 682 10.28 19.93 14.47
N GLY A 683 9.90 19.15 13.45
CA GLY A 683 10.58 19.10 12.15
C GLY A 683 11.71 18.07 12.08
N LYS A 684 11.91 17.48 10.89
CA LYS A 684 12.87 16.37 10.65
C LYS A 684 14.34 16.70 10.94
N SER A 685 14.70 17.99 11.01
CA SER A 685 16.04 18.45 11.38
C SER A 685 16.39 18.22 12.85
N ALA A 686 15.41 18.09 13.74
CA ALA A 686 15.63 17.92 15.18
C ALA A 686 15.86 16.47 15.63
N LEU A 687 15.78 15.51 14.70
CA LEU A 687 15.93 14.07 14.98
C LEU A 687 17.41 13.65 15.05
N SER A 688 17.69 12.53 15.73
CA SER A 688 18.99 11.87 15.65
C SER A 688 19.20 11.24 14.26
N ASP A 689 20.45 10.93 13.90
CA ASP A 689 20.75 10.27 12.63
C ASP A 689 20.24 8.82 12.59
N ALA A 690 20.09 8.15 13.73
CA ALA A 690 19.45 6.84 13.82
C ALA A 690 17.93 6.92 13.49
N ASP A 691 17.22 7.91 14.04
CA ASP A 691 15.80 8.13 13.74
C ASP A 691 15.57 8.49 12.26
N LYS A 692 16.53 9.19 11.65
CA LYS A 692 16.51 9.51 10.21
C LYS A 692 16.64 8.26 9.35
N ILE A 693 17.48 7.29 9.74
CA ILE A 693 17.50 5.95 9.09
C ILE A 693 16.11 5.31 9.20
N THR A 694 15.54 5.22 10.41
CA THR A 694 14.24 4.57 10.64
C THR A 694 13.14 5.16 9.77
N LEU A 695 13.05 6.50 9.64
CA LEU A 695 12.07 7.16 8.77
C LEU A 695 12.34 7.00 7.27
N ASP A 696 13.59 7.10 6.83
CA ASP A 696 13.95 6.94 5.41
C ASP A 696 13.73 5.48 4.94
N LEU A 697 14.03 4.49 5.80
CA LEU A 697 13.75 3.09 5.54
C LEU A 697 12.27 2.74 5.66
N ALA A 698 11.55 3.23 6.68
CA ALA A 698 10.13 2.98 6.79
C ALA A 698 9.38 3.56 5.58
N SER A 699 9.87 4.66 5.00
CA SER A 699 9.40 5.17 3.70
C SER A 699 9.65 4.18 2.55
N LEU A 700 10.86 3.59 2.45
CA LEU A 700 11.18 2.53 1.49
C LEU A 700 10.25 1.30 1.65
N ILE A 701 10.00 0.84 2.88
CA ILE A 701 9.07 -0.26 3.16
C ILE A 701 7.63 0.14 2.77
N LYS A 702 7.20 1.36 3.10
CA LYS A 702 5.87 1.91 2.76
C LYS A 702 5.67 2.09 1.24
N GLU A 703 6.72 2.33 0.44
CA GLU A 703 6.66 2.57 -1.02
C GLU A 703 6.96 1.34 -1.90
N ASP A 704 7.85 0.46 -1.46
CA ASP A 704 8.44 -0.59 -2.30
C ASP A 704 8.13 -2.03 -1.82
N PHE A 705 7.76 -2.21 -0.55
CA PHE A 705 7.33 -3.51 0.00
C PHE A 705 5.81 -3.60 0.24
N LEU A 706 5.21 -2.58 0.88
CA LEU A 706 3.79 -2.60 1.25
C LEU A 706 2.85 -2.21 0.10
N GLN A 707 3.28 -1.33 -0.83
CA GLN A 707 2.53 -1.10 -2.06
C GLN A 707 2.71 -2.30 -2.99
N GLN A 708 1.64 -2.72 -3.66
CA GLN A 708 1.65 -3.82 -4.61
C GLN A 708 0.58 -3.60 -5.69
N ASN A 709 1.00 -3.57 -6.96
CA ASN A 709 0.09 -3.30 -8.08
C ASN A 709 -0.53 -4.58 -8.65
N GLY A 710 -1.73 -4.91 -8.17
CA GLY A 710 -2.55 -6.06 -8.59
C GLY A 710 -2.91 -6.14 -10.08
N TYR A 711 -2.61 -5.12 -10.88
CA TYR A 711 -2.83 -5.07 -12.34
C TYR A 711 -1.54 -5.24 -13.17
N SER A 712 -0.39 -5.53 -12.53
CA SER A 712 0.91 -5.61 -13.21
C SER A 712 1.54 -6.99 -13.11
N ASP A 713 2.17 -7.46 -14.19
CA ASP A 713 2.55 -8.87 -14.32
C ASP A 713 3.54 -9.37 -13.25
N TYR A 714 4.42 -8.48 -12.76
CA TYR A 714 5.46 -8.75 -11.75
C TYR A 714 5.00 -8.62 -10.29
N ASP A 715 3.90 -7.90 -10.05
CA ASP A 715 3.41 -7.54 -8.71
C ASP A 715 1.96 -8.00 -8.45
N GLN A 716 1.27 -8.59 -9.43
CA GLN A 716 -0.06 -9.20 -9.21
C GLN A 716 0.01 -10.35 -8.19
N TYR A 717 1.11 -11.10 -8.20
CA TYR A 717 1.39 -12.23 -7.31
C TYR A 717 2.84 -12.15 -6.83
N CYS A 718 3.04 -12.14 -5.50
CA CYS A 718 4.37 -12.17 -4.90
C CYS A 718 4.56 -13.50 -4.14
N PRO A 719 5.43 -14.41 -4.60
CA PRO A 719 5.77 -15.62 -3.87
C PRO A 719 6.36 -15.34 -2.48
N ILE A 720 6.24 -16.30 -1.56
CA ILE A 720 6.76 -16.13 -0.19
C ILE A 720 8.28 -15.99 -0.15
N TRP A 721 9.05 -16.71 -0.99
CA TRP A 721 10.50 -16.56 -1.10
C TRP A 721 10.92 -15.17 -1.62
N LYS A 722 10.18 -14.60 -2.58
CA LYS A 722 10.41 -13.21 -3.05
C LYS A 722 10.16 -12.22 -1.92
N THR A 723 9.12 -12.47 -1.13
CA THR A 723 8.74 -11.66 0.03
C THR A 723 9.80 -11.74 1.14
N GLU A 724 10.29 -12.93 1.48
CA GLU A 724 11.37 -13.13 2.47
C GLU A 724 12.64 -12.38 2.07
N TRP A 725 13.14 -12.58 0.84
CA TRP A 725 14.36 -11.92 0.37
C TRP A 725 14.23 -10.39 0.33
N MET A 726 13.07 -9.85 -0.05
CA MET A 726 12.82 -8.40 0.05
C MET A 726 12.90 -7.90 1.50
N MET A 727 12.33 -8.63 2.46
CA MET A 727 12.45 -8.28 3.89
C MET A 727 13.90 -8.40 4.38
N LYS A 728 14.61 -9.48 4.01
CA LYS A 728 16.01 -9.74 4.40
C LYS A 728 16.95 -8.63 3.91
N LEU A 729 16.80 -8.20 2.66
CA LEU A 729 17.61 -7.10 2.10
C LEU A 729 17.28 -5.74 2.74
N MET A 730 16.00 -5.44 3.00
CA MET A 730 15.62 -4.17 3.64
C MET A 730 16.04 -4.08 5.13
N VAL A 731 15.92 -5.19 5.89
CA VAL A 731 16.37 -5.26 7.29
C VAL A 731 17.90 -5.35 7.38
N GLY A 732 18.56 -6.03 6.43
CA GLY A 732 20.02 -5.99 6.32
C GLY A 732 20.54 -4.57 6.10
N PHE A 733 19.95 -3.84 5.14
CA PHE A 733 20.29 -2.44 4.90
C PHE A 733 20.09 -1.54 6.14
N HIS A 734 19.03 -1.80 6.93
CA HIS A 734 18.81 -1.13 8.20
C HIS A 734 19.96 -1.34 9.19
N ASP A 735 20.26 -2.61 9.48
CA ASP A 735 21.14 -2.96 10.58
C ASP A 735 22.62 -2.68 10.22
N GLU A 736 23.02 -2.73 8.94
CA GLU A 736 24.32 -2.20 8.49
C GLU A 736 24.39 -0.66 8.56
N SER A 737 23.31 0.05 8.18
CA SER A 737 23.25 1.52 8.32
C SER A 737 23.39 1.96 9.79
N GLN A 738 22.74 1.25 10.72
CA GLN A 738 22.88 1.54 12.15
C GLN A 738 24.29 1.27 12.68
N LYS A 739 25.01 0.24 12.18
CA LYS A 739 26.42 0.00 12.53
C LYS A 739 27.33 1.13 12.05
N ALA A 740 27.18 1.59 10.82
CA ALA A 740 28.00 2.67 10.26
C ALA A 740 27.87 3.97 11.08
N ILE A 741 26.66 4.31 11.53
CA ILE A 741 26.44 5.49 12.38
C ILE A 741 26.92 5.26 13.82
N ALA A 742 26.81 4.05 14.36
CA ALA A 742 27.39 3.71 15.67
C ALA A 742 28.93 3.81 15.71
N GLN A 743 29.60 3.78 14.55
CA GLN A 743 31.04 4.02 14.40
C GLN A 743 31.40 5.51 14.18
N GLY A 744 30.40 6.40 14.01
CA GLY A 744 30.59 7.84 13.90
C GLY A 744 30.38 8.45 12.51
N GLN A 745 30.03 7.68 11.48
CA GLN A 745 29.69 8.25 10.17
C GLN A 745 28.32 8.96 10.21
N SER A 746 28.19 10.13 9.58
CA SER A 746 26.89 10.82 9.48
C SER A 746 25.99 10.19 8.42
N TRP A 747 24.67 10.19 8.66
CA TRP A 747 23.68 9.64 7.76
C TRP A 747 23.74 10.25 6.35
N ALA A 748 24.11 11.53 6.22
CA ALA A 748 24.22 12.19 4.91
C ALA A 748 25.25 11.50 3.99
N ARG A 749 26.48 11.28 4.48
CA ARG A 749 27.56 10.60 3.74
C ARG A 749 27.19 9.15 3.42
N VAL A 750 26.65 8.42 4.40
CA VAL A 750 26.20 7.02 4.22
C VAL A 750 25.10 6.94 3.16
N ARG A 751 24.10 7.82 3.20
CA ARG A 751 22.98 7.85 2.26
C ARG A 751 23.40 8.20 0.82
N GLU A 752 24.38 9.08 0.65
CA GLU A 752 24.94 9.40 -0.67
C GLU A 752 25.74 8.22 -1.24
N ALA A 753 26.67 7.68 -0.46
CA ALA A 753 27.51 6.54 -0.84
C ALA A 753 26.74 5.23 -1.07
N THR A 754 25.53 5.10 -0.51
CA THR A 754 24.62 3.94 -0.69
C THR A 754 23.43 4.21 -1.62
N SER A 755 23.39 5.36 -2.30
CA SER A 755 22.28 5.74 -3.19
C SER A 755 21.99 4.70 -4.29
N ASP A 756 23.03 4.10 -4.89
CA ASP A 756 22.89 2.99 -5.85
C ASP A 756 22.28 1.72 -5.23
N LEU A 757 22.57 1.41 -3.97
CA LEU A 757 21.95 0.29 -3.25
C LEU A 757 20.48 0.57 -2.99
N GLN A 758 20.13 1.79 -2.55
CA GLN A 758 18.73 2.19 -2.41
C GLN A 758 17.99 2.07 -3.74
N ALA A 759 18.60 2.48 -4.86
CA ALA A 759 18.04 2.31 -6.19
C ALA A 759 17.85 0.83 -6.60
N LYS A 760 18.74 -0.08 -6.18
CA LYS A 760 18.59 -1.55 -6.35
C LYS A 760 17.46 -2.10 -5.47
N LEU A 761 17.37 -1.71 -4.19
CA LEU A 761 16.31 -2.14 -3.27
C LEU A 761 14.91 -1.76 -3.78
N ARG A 762 14.75 -0.55 -4.34
CA ARG A 762 13.50 -0.10 -5.00
C ARG A 762 13.12 -0.94 -6.23
N ARG A 763 14.10 -1.59 -6.88
CA ARG A 763 13.87 -2.38 -8.10
C ARG A 763 13.44 -3.83 -7.82
N LEU A 764 13.65 -4.35 -6.60
CA LEU A 764 13.37 -5.75 -6.24
C LEU A 764 11.94 -6.21 -6.59
N LYS A 765 10.96 -5.30 -6.53
CA LYS A 765 9.56 -5.59 -6.86
C LYS A 765 9.31 -5.94 -8.34
N PHE A 766 10.11 -5.41 -9.27
CA PHE A 766 9.93 -5.61 -10.71
C PHE A 766 10.38 -6.99 -11.23
N GLU A 767 11.07 -7.79 -10.41
CA GLU A 767 11.50 -9.16 -10.76
C GLU A 767 10.28 -10.07 -11.01
N LEU A 768 10.23 -10.73 -12.18
CA LEU A 768 9.10 -11.55 -12.61
C LEU A 768 9.15 -12.96 -11.98
N PRO A 769 8.11 -13.41 -11.24
CA PRO A 769 8.09 -14.76 -10.65
C PRO A 769 8.25 -15.92 -11.65
N THR A 770 7.99 -15.67 -12.93
CA THR A 770 8.14 -16.63 -14.04
C THR A 770 9.59 -17.00 -14.36
N ASP A 771 10.56 -16.17 -13.98
CA ASP A 771 11.96 -16.30 -14.41
C ASP A 771 12.73 -17.37 -13.61
N GLY A 772 12.07 -17.95 -12.60
CA GLY A 772 12.59 -19.04 -11.77
C GLY A 772 13.22 -18.56 -10.46
N GLN A 773 12.96 -19.32 -9.38
CA GLN A 773 13.45 -19.00 -8.03
C GLN A 773 14.98 -18.90 -7.98
N ASP A 774 15.70 -19.90 -8.50
CA ASP A 774 17.17 -19.95 -8.47
C ASP A 774 17.86 -18.76 -9.15
N VAL A 775 17.24 -18.21 -10.20
CA VAL A 775 17.78 -17.06 -10.95
C VAL A 775 17.63 -15.78 -10.13
N ILE A 776 16.50 -15.62 -9.45
CA ILE A 776 16.17 -14.42 -8.68
C ILE A 776 16.87 -14.45 -7.30
N CYS A 777 16.95 -15.60 -6.64
CA CYS A 777 17.71 -15.75 -5.40
C CYS A 777 19.19 -15.38 -5.60
N LYS A 778 19.83 -15.79 -6.70
CA LYS A 778 21.23 -15.39 -7.01
C LYS A 778 21.38 -13.89 -7.20
N LYS A 779 20.45 -13.22 -7.89
CA LYS A 779 20.44 -11.73 -7.97
C LYS A 779 20.34 -11.09 -6.58
N TYR A 780 19.55 -11.67 -5.68
CA TYR A 780 19.38 -11.15 -4.32
C TYR A 780 20.60 -11.43 -3.43
N GLU A 781 21.27 -12.57 -3.58
CA GLU A 781 22.57 -12.88 -2.97
C GLU A 781 23.67 -11.92 -3.45
N GLU A 782 23.76 -11.66 -4.76
CA GLU A 782 24.68 -10.66 -5.35
C GLU A 782 24.43 -9.25 -4.79
N ILE A 783 23.15 -8.84 -4.63
CA ILE A 783 22.79 -7.56 -4.00
C ILE A 783 23.16 -7.54 -2.51
N GLN A 784 23.01 -8.65 -1.79
CA GLN A 784 23.41 -8.74 -0.38
C GLN A 784 24.93 -8.60 -0.23
N GLN A 785 25.72 -9.27 -1.07
CA GLN A 785 27.19 -9.16 -1.05
C GLN A 785 27.63 -7.74 -1.39
N GLN A 786 27.12 -7.16 -2.48
CA GLN A 786 27.41 -5.77 -2.88
C GLN A 786 27.02 -4.75 -1.81
N MET A 787 25.99 -5.03 -1.01
CA MET A 787 25.62 -4.21 0.14
C MET A 787 26.68 -4.27 1.23
N THR A 788 27.09 -5.47 1.66
CA THR A 788 28.15 -5.66 2.66
C THR A 788 29.49 -5.04 2.20
N ASP A 789 29.91 -5.29 0.96
CA ASP A 789 31.15 -4.75 0.39
C ASP A 789 31.13 -3.21 0.36
N LYS A 790 29.98 -2.61 0.01
CA LYS A 790 29.87 -1.15 -0.05
C LYS A 790 29.84 -0.52 1.33
N PHE A 791 29.16 -1.13 2.31
CA PHE A 791 29.22 -0.66 3.69
C PHE A 791 30.64 -0.79 4.27
N ALA A 792 31.38 -1.86 3.96
CA ALA A 792 32.81 -1.96 4.29
C ALA A 792 33.60 -0.77 3.72
N SER A 793 33.46 -0.47 2.42
CA SER A 793 34.16 0.68 1.81
C SER A 793 33.82 2.04 2.44
N VAL A 794 32.65 2.19 3.08
CA VAL A 794 32.24 3.43 3.78
C VAL A 794 32.73 3.46 5.24
N MET A 795 33.08 2.31 5.82
CA MET A 795 33.75 2.20 7.12
C MET A 795 35.27 2.38 6.98
N ASP A 796 35.89 1.79 5.96
CA ASP A 796 37.34 1.89 5.69
C ASP A 796 37.79 3.32 5.31
N ASP A 797 36.85 4.10 4.75
CA ASP A 797 36.90 5.55 4.42
C ASP A 797 37.14 6.48 5.64
N MET A 798 37.53 5.91 6.78
CA MET A 798 37.78 6.54 8.08
C MET A 798 39.28 6.74 8.39
N GLU A 799 40.19 6.09 7.66
CA GLU A 799 41.64 6.19 7.93
C GLU A 799 42.37 7.35 7.21
N LEU A 800 41.74 8.00 6.22
CA LEU A 800 42.30 9.21 5.59
C LEU A 800 41.85 10.47 6.34
N PRO A 801 42.77 11.32 6.86
CA PRO A 801 42.40 12.58 7.47
C PRO A 801 41.87 13.53 6.40
N ALA A 802 40.55 13.77 6.42
CA ALA A 802 39.91 14.71 5.52
C ALA A 802 40.49 16.13 5.72
N MET A 803 40.81 16.80 4.62
CA MET A 803 41.16 18.22 4.61
C MET A 803 39.95 19.02 5.10
N SER A 804 40.16 20.08 5.89
CA SER A 804 39.03 20.93 6.32
C SER A 804 38.43 21.64 5.10
N ASP A 805 37.10 21.63 4.99
CA ASP A 805 36.37 22.30 3.90
C ASP A 805 36.75 23.80 3.81
N GLU A 806 37.06 24.41 4.96
CA GLU A 806 37.50 25.79 5.14
C GLU A 806 38.85 26.08 4.45
N LEU A 807 39.75 25.10 4.38
CA LEU A 807 41.01 25.20 3.63
C LEU A 807 40.76 25.10 2.12
N LEU A 808 39.83 24.24 1.69
CA LEU A 808 39.47 24.10 0.28
C LEU A 808 38.80 25.38 -0.26
N ASP A 809 37.89 25.98 0.52
CA ASP A 809 37.22 27.25 0.20
C ASP A 809 38.24 28.42 0.10
N GLU A 810 39.27 28.46 0.96
CA GLU A 810 40.33 29.48 0.88
C GLU A 810 41.25 29.29 -0.34
N VAL A 811 41.60 28.03 -0.67
CA VAL A 811 42.40 27.70 -1.87
C VAL A 811 41.64 28.07 -3.15
N GLU A 812 40.34 27.79 -3.24
CA GLU A 812 39.49 28.22 -4.37
C GLU A 812 39.45 29.75 -4.46
N ALA A 813 39.22 30.44 -3.34
CA ALA A 813 39.14 31.90 -3.30
C ALA A 813 40.45 32.59 -3.76
N ILE A 814 41.61 32.16 -3.26
CA ILE A 814 42.92 32.77 -3.58
C ILE A 814 43.27 32.59 -5.07
N ASN A 815 43.08 31.38 -5.61
CA ASN A 815 43.31 31.11 -7.03
C ASN A 815 42.32 31.90 -7.93
N SER A 816 41.08 32.13 -7.48
CA SER A 816 40.09 32.95 -8.22
C SER A 816 40.45 34.45 -8.31
N ILE A 817 41.33 34.94 -7.42
CA ILE A 817 41.71 36.35 -7.32
C ILE A 817 43.01 36.60 -8.10
N TYR A 818 44.11 35.94 -7.72
CA TYR A 818 45.45 36.21 -8.26
C TYR A 818 45.79 35.36 -9.50
N GLY A 819 45.05 34.28 -9.75
CA GLY A 819 45.17 33.42 -10.94
C GLY A 819 45.31 31.94 -10.61
N GLU A 820 45.06 31.10 -11.62
CA GLU A 820 45.33 29.65 -11.55
C GLU A 820 46.82 29.40 -11.16
N ASP A 821 47.07 28.40 -10.32
CA ASP A 821 48.37 28.10 -9.68
C ASP A 821 48.95 29.19 -8.74
N SER A 822 48.13 30.07 -8.16
CA SER A 822 48.60 31.00 -7.11
C SER A 822 48.86 30.30 -5.79
N LEU A 823 48.03 29.32 -5.44
CA LEU A 823 48.20 28.42 -4.30
C LEU A 823 47.95 26.97 -4.77
N ALA A 824 49.03 26.24 -5.02
CA ALA A 824 49.01 24.87 -5.53
C ALA A 824 49.43 23.86 -4.45
N CYS A 825 49.03 22.59 -4.58
CA CYS A 825 49.59 21.52 -3.76
C CYS A 825 51.07 21.27 -4.14
N ALA A 826 51.86 20.71 -3.23
CA ALA A 826 53.20 20.22 -3.55
C ALA A 826 53.15 18.71 -3.87
N ASP A 827 53.61 18.31 -5.05
CA ASP A 827 53.59 16.93 -5.57
C ASP A 827 54.54 15.93 -4.84
N ASP A 828 54.85 16.17 -3.57
CA ASP A 828 55.63 15.24 -2.73
C ASP A 828 54.68 14.26 -2.02
N ASP A 829 54.70 12.97 -2.43
CA ASP A 829 53.88 11.84 -1.91
C ASP A 829 53.91 11.60 -0.38
N ALA A 830 54.65 12.41 0.39
CA ALA A 830 54.93 12.22 1.81
C ALA A 830 54.17 13.18 2.76
N SER A 831 53.40 14.17 2.28
CA SER A 831 52.70 15.13 3.17
C SER A 831 51.54 15.90 2.49
N PRO A 832 50.28 15.40 2.52
CA PRO A 832 49.14 15.98 1.79
C PRO A 832 48.70 17.39 2.26
N CYS A 833 49.22 17.89 3.39
CA CYS A 833 48.88 19.21 3.93
C CYS A 833 49.87 20.32 3.52
N THR A 834 50.59 20.17 2.41
CA THR A 834 51.70 21.06 2.01
C THR A 834 51.42 21.76 0.68
N TYR A 835 51.47 23.10 0.68
CA TYR A 835 51.14 23.94 -0.47
C TYR A 835 52.28 24.88 -0.86
N ILE A 836 52.20 25.39 -2.09
CA ILE A 836 53.14 26.33 -2.72
C ILE A 836 52.36 27.62 -3.03
N LEU A 837 52.66 28.69 -2.30
CA LEU A 837 52.11 30.02 -2.52
C LEU A 837 53.04 30.83 -3.44
N ARG A 838 52.52 31.35 -4.54
CA ARG A 838 53.20 32.33 -5.41
C ARG A 838 52.74 33.73 -5.03
N LEU A 839 53.65 34.57 -4.56
CA LEU A 839 53.32 35.92 -4.11
C LEU A 839 53.12 36.88 -5.32
N PRO A 840 52.12 37.79 -5.28
CA PRO A 840 51.89 38.76 -6.34
C PRO A 840 53.09 39.66 -6.66
N GLY A 841 53.08 40.29 -7.84
CA GLY A 841 54.11 41.27 -8.25
C GLY A 841 55.47 40.68 -8.65
N GLY A 842 55.61 39.35 -8.75
CA GLY A 842 56.87 38.70 -9.11
C GLY A 842 57.82 38.49 -7.93
N ALA A 843 57.29 38.40 -6.71
CA ALA A 843 58.04 38.05 -5.50
C ALA A 843 58.36 36.53 -5.44
N SER A 844 59.10 36.12 -4.40
CA SER A 844 59.50 34.72 -4.20
C SER A 844 58.30 33.79 -3.95
N SER A 845 58.41 32.50 -4.30
CA SER A 845 57.42 31.47 -3.93
C SER A 845 57.74 30.84 -2.56
N LEU A 846 56.70 30.66 -1.75
CA LEU A 846 56.78 30.16 -0.38
C LEU A 846 56.13 28.77 -0.26
N ARG A 847 56.76 27.87 0.50
CA ARG A 847 56.21 26.56 0.84
C ARG A 847 55.56 26.61 2.23
N LEU A 848 54.27 26.29 2.28
CA LEU A 848 53.41 26.34 3.47
C LEU A 848 52.98 24.93 3.87
N ARG A 849 52.81 24.67 5.17
CA ARG A 849 52.17 23.45 5.70
C ARG A 849 51.07 23.82 6.67
N PHE A 850 49.86 23.39 6.36
CA PHE A 850 48.68 23.58 7.20
C PHE A 850 48.58 22.45 8.25
N PRO A 851 48.17 22.74 9.49
CA PRO A 851 47.78 21.73 10.45
C PRO A 851 46.35 21.23 10.17
N ALA A 852 46.02 20.00 10.56
CA ALA A 852 44.67 19.44 10.42
C ALA A 852 43.59 20.15 11.27
N SER A 853 44.02 21.05 12.15
CA SER A 853 43.22 21.93 13.00
C SER A 853 42.87 23.28 12.36
N TYR A 854 43.41 23.62 11.18
CA TYR A 854 43.18 24.90 10.49
C TYR A 854 41.68 25.10 10.20
N PRO A 855 41.06 26.25 10.56
CA PRO A 855 41.67 27.55 10.92
C PRO A 855 41.88 27.82 12.43
N THR A 856 41.90 26.80 13.29
CA THR A 856 42.12 26.96 14.74
C THR A 856 43.59 27.23 15.11
N GLU A 857 44.54 26.77 14.29
CA GLU A 857 45.98 26.99 14.43
C GLU A 857 46.57 27.51 13.10
N PRO A 858 47.58 28.40 13.12
CA PRO A 858 48.08 29.05 11.89
C PRO A 858 48.93 28.11 11.01
N PRO A 859 49.00 28.35 9.69
CA PRO A 859 49.86 27.57 8.80
C PRO A 859 51.35 27.87 9.05
N SER A 860 52.17 26.83 8.92
CA SER A 860 53.62 26.90 9.14
C SER A 860 54.38 27.18 7.83
N VAL A 861 55.14 28.28 7.79
CA VAL A 861 55.94 28.66 6.61
C VAL A 861 57.26 27.91 6.62
N LEU A 862 57.39 26.87 5.79
CA LEU A 862 58.55 25.97 5.77
C LEU A 862 59.80 26.62 5.16
N GLY A 863 59.65 27.41 4.10
CA GLY A 863 60.77 28.06 3.41
C GLY A 863 60.38 28.67 2.06
N THR A 864 61.36 29.17 1.31
CA THR A 864 61.20 29.57 -0.10
C THR A 864 61.47 28.39 -1.03
N GLN A 865 60.81 28.36 -2.19
CA GLN A 865 61.05 27.35 -3.23
C GLN A 865 61.78 27.93 -4.45
N HIS A 866 61.35 29.12 -4.91
CA HIS A 866 62.09 29.91 -5.88
C HIS A 866 62.18 31.36 -5.41
N SER A 867 63.40 31.88 -5.28
CA SER A 867 63.64 33.32 -5.07
C SER A 867 63.62 34.07 -6.40
N SER A 868 62.88 35.16 -6.50
CA SER A 868 62.80 35.93 -7.75
C SER A 868 64.03 36.84 -7.98
N GLY A 869 64.22 37.23 -9.24
CA GLY A 869 64.93 38.48 -9.59
C GLY A 869 66.45 38.57 -9.36
N GLY A 870 67.17 37.51 -9.01
CA GLY A 870 68.64 37.49 -9.00
C GLY A 870 69.35 38.33 -7.91
N VAL A 871 68.59 39.08 -7.09
CA VAL A 871 69.14 39.88 -5.98
C VAL A 871 69.45 38.98 -4.79
N LYS A 872 70.75 38.86 -4.43
CA LYS A 872 71.17 38.13 -3.22
C LYS A 872 70.43 38.66 -1.98
N GLY A 873 69.72 37.77 -1.31
CA GLY A 873 69.00 38.06 -0.07
C GLY A 873 67.51 38.42 -0.22
N ALA A 874 66.96 38.54 -1.44
CA ALA A 874 65.54 38.85 -1.65
C ALA A 874 64.60 37.87 -0.92
N GLY A 875 64.59 36.59 -1.32
CA GLY A 875 63.71 35.58 -0.70
C GLY A 875 63.89 35.36 0.81
N ALA A 876 65.03 35.74 1.40
CA ALA A 876 65.22 35.69 2.85
C ALA A 876 64.47 36.84 3.57
N ARG A 877 64.39 38.03 2.94
CA ARG A 877 63.57 39.15 3.41
C ARG A 877 62.09 38.85 3.20
N ASP A 878 61.71 38.34 2.03
CA ASP A 878 60.33 37.96 1.70
C ASP A 878 59.78 36.94 2.71
N LEU A 879 60.56 35.91 3.03
CA LEU A 879 60.22 34.86 4.02
C LEU A 879 60.04 35.42 5.44
N GLY A 880 60.88 36.38 5.84
CA GLY A 880 60.77 37.05 7.14
C GLY A 880 59.49 37.91 7.21
N LEU A 881 59.35 38.83 6.25
CA LEU A 881 58.21 39.74 6.16
C LEU A 881 56.87 38.99 6.11
N PHE A 882 56.78 37.91 5.33
CA PHE A 882 55.55 37.11 5.25
C PHE A 882 55.23 36.37 6.56
N ARG A 883 56.24 35.93 7.34
CA ARG A 883 56.02 35.33 8.66
C ARG A 883 55.49 36.34 9.67
N ASP A 884 56.07 37.54 9.70
CA ASP A 884 55.62 38.63 10.58
C ASP A 884 54.19 39.09 10.24
N VAL A 885 53.86 39.15 8.95
CA VAL A 885 52.54 39.49 8.45
C VAL A 885 51.51 38.39 8.75
N LEU A 886 51.84 37.12 8.50
CA LEU A 886 50.97 35.99 8.81
C LEU A 886 50.65 35.90 10.32
N ALA A 887 51.63 36.16 11.18
CA ALA A 887 51.44 36.23 12.62
C ALA A 887 50.55 37.41 13.07
N ALA A 888 50.48 38.50 12.30
CA ALA A 888 49.60 39.64 12.56
C ALA A 888 48.18 39.46 11.98
N ALA A 889 48.03 38.68 10.89
CA ALA A 889 46.75 38.42 10.24
C ALA A 889 45.94 37.29 10.90
N PHE A 890 46.60 36.35 11.59
CA PHE A 890 45.92 35.18 12.17
C PHE A 890 44.99 35.52 13.34
N GLN A 891 43.75 35.00 13.28
CA GLN A 891 42.81 34.96 14.39
C GLN A 891 42.25 33.52 14.54
N PRO A 892 42.20 32.94 15.75
CA PRO A 892 41.72 31.57 15.94
C PRO A 892 40.30 31.36 15.43
N GLY A 893 40.12 30.41 14.50
CA GLY A 893 38.83 30.11 13.88
C GLY A 893 38.47 31.00 12.67
N ALA A 894 39.43 31.76 12.14
CA ALA A 894 39.27 32.52 10.91
C ALA A 894 40.39 32.18 9.91
N VAL A 895 40.02 32.01 8.63
CA VAL A 895 41.01 31.87 7.54
C VAL A 895 41.80 33.17 7.38
N CYS A 896 43.12 33.07 7.14
CA CYS A 896 44.04 34.20 7.31
C CYS A 896 45.04 34.40 6.17
N LEU A 897 45.09 33.51 5.17
CA LEU A 897 46.14 33.52 4.16
C LEU A 897 45.93 34.64 3.13
N PHE A 898 44.67 34.96 2.79
CA PHE A 898 44.37 36.08 1.90
C PHE A 898 44.83 37.42 2.51
N ASP A 899 44.45 37.69 3.76
CA ASP A 899 44.78 38.96 4.42
C ASP A 899 46.30 39.09 4.64
N ALA A 900 47.00 37.96 4.86
CA ALA A 900 48.46 37.93 4.90
C ALA A 900 49.13 38.21 3.54
N VAL A 901 48.50 37.87 2.41
CA VAL A 901 49.02 38.19 1.06
C VAL A 901 48.84 39.67 0.73
N GLU A 902 47.68 40.27 1.04
CA GLU A 902 47.44 41.71 0.84
C GLU A 902 48.37 42.57 1.70
N GLU A 903 48.49 42.28 3.00
CA GLU A 903 49.34 43.04 3.92
C GLU A 903 50.84 42.86 3.60
N PHE A 904 51.24 41.71 3.06
CA PHE A 904 52.58 41.52 2.49
C PHE A 904 52.78 42.42 1.26
N GLY A 905 51.83 42.43 0.32
CA GLY A 905 51.88 43.25 -0.89
C GLY A 905 52.00 44.75 -0.57
N ARG A 906 51.23 45.22 0.42
CA ARG A 906 51.27 46.60 0.91
C ARG A 906 52.66 46.97 1.46
N ARG A 907 53.21 46.16 2.38
CA ARG A 907 54.54 46.42 2.97
C ARG A 907 55.68 46.27 1.96
N ALA A 908 55.54 45.37 0.98
CA ALA A 908 56.51 45.21 -0.11
C ALA A 908 56.55 46.44 -1.04
N ALA A 909 55.39 47.08 -1.29
CA ALA A 909 55.32 48.34 -2.03
C ALA A 909 55.92 49.52 -1.22
N GLU A 910 55.57 49.63 0.07
CA GLU A 910 56.12 50.65 0.98
C GLU A 910 57.66 50.56 1.08
N GLY A 911 58.23 49.34 1.11
CA GLY A 911 59.68 49.12 1.12
C GLY A 911 60.40 49.36 -0.22
N GLY A 912 59.69 49.64 -1.31
CA GLY A 912 60.26 49.87 -2.64
C GLY A 912 60.65 51.33 -2.93
N ALA A 913 60.16 52.29 -2.14
CA ALA A 913 60.30 53.72 -2.41
C ALA A 913 61.34 54.41 -1.50
N ALA A 914 62.61 54.33 -1.89
CA ALA A 914 63.72 55.02 -1.23
C ALA A 914 64.48 55.92 -2.22
N GLY A 915 63.95 57.13 -2.43
CA GLY A 915 64.56 58.17 -3.27
C GLY A 915 63.74 59.47 -3.28
N ASP A 916 64.41 60.57 -2.92
CA ASP A 916 64.07 61.99 -3.09
C ASP A 916 62.77 62.56 -2.44
N ASP A 917 63.00 63.32 -1.35
CA ASP A 917 62.37 64.59 -0.92
C ASP A 917 60.83 64.78 -0.72
N VAL A 918 60.34 65.63 0.21
CA VAL A 918 60.75 66.04 1.58
C VAL A 918 59.57 66.82 2.25
N ASP A 919 59.54 66.90 3.59
CA ASP A 919 58.68 67.76 4.45
C ASP A 919 57.13 67.68 4.39
N ALA A 920 56.57 66.81 5.25
CA ALA A 920 55.74 67.14 6.43
C ALA A 920 54.36 67.89 6.29
N PRO A 921 53.51 67.94 7.35
CA PRO A 921 53.53 67.19 8.62
C PRO A 921 52.28 66.32 8.88
N THR A 922 52.36 65.44 9.88
CA THR A 922 51.21 64.70 10.41
C THR A 922 50.28 65.62 11.21
N THR A 923 48.97 65.61 10.93
CA THR A 923 47.94 66.20 11.81
C THR A 923 46.82 65.21 12.06
N GLN A 924 46.64 64.79 13.32
CA GLN A 924 45.40 64.14 13.75
C GLN A 924 44.36 65.22 14.08
N THR A 925 43.24 65.24 13.39
CA THR A 925 42.03 65.96 13.83
C THR A 925 40.79 65.11 13.64
N THR A 926 40.24 64.66 14.77
CA THR A 926 38.85 64.21 14.87
C THR A 926 37.91 65.33 14.43
N HIS A 927 36.91 65.02 13.61
CA HIS A 927 35.72 65.86 13.48
C HIS A 927 34.46 65.06 13.78
N ASP A 928 33.91 65.36 14.96
CA ASP A 928 32.60 64.94 15.41
C ASP A 928 31.53 65.93 14.94
N ALA A 929 30.26 65.51 14.99
CA ALA A 929 29.03 66.33 14.81
C ALA A 929 28.79 67.01 13.42
N PRO A 930 27.57 67.53 13.15
CA PRO A 930 26.28 67.36 13.85
C PRO A 930 25.15 66.82 12.96
N SER A 931 23.97 66.59 13.55
CA SER A 931 22.77 66.14 12.84
C SER A 931 21.93 67.28 12.21
N GLY A 932 21.82 67.28 10.87
CA GLY A 932 20.78 68.00 10.09
C GLY A 932 21.14 69.42 9.62
N PRO A 933 20.27 70.09 8.83
CA PRO A 933 19.01 69.61 8.23
C PRO A 933 19.18 69.18 6.76
N ARG A 934 18.10 68.74 6.09
CA ARG A 934 18.08 68.55 4.63
C ARG A 934 18.08 69.90 3.89
N PRO A 935 18.98 70.13 2.91
CA PRO A 935 18.74 71.13 1.88
C PRO A 935 17.55 70.73 1.01
N GLN A 936 16.75 71.70 0.60
CA GLN A 936 15.70 71.51 -0.41
C GLN A 936 16.24 71.87 -1.80
N ASP A 937 15.69 71.21 -2.81
CA ASP A 937 15.43 71.69 -4.17
C ASP A 937 16.58 72.44 -4.89
N ALA A 938 17.43 71.65 -5.53
CA ALA A 938 18.12 72.05 -6.76
C ALA A 938 17.96 70.93 -7.79
N ASP A 939 17.15 71.16 -8.84
CA ASP A 939 16.94 70.18 -9.90
C ASP A 939 18.26 69.88 -10.63
N PRO A 940 18.73 68.62 -10.68
CA PRO A 940 19.80 68.26 -11.60
C PRO A 940 19.26 68.32 -13.04
N PRO A 941 20.02 68.85 -14.01
CA PRO A 941 19.60 68.88 -15.41
C PRO A 941 19.34 67.46 -15.92
N ALA A 942 18.41 67.32 -16.86
CA ALA A 942 17.89 66.04 -17.34
C ALA A 942 18.98 65.12 -17.92
N ALA A 943 19.60 64.32 -17.05
CA ALA A 943 20.69 63.42 -17.40
C ALA A 943 20.20 62.28 -18.30
N GLU A 944 21.02 61.90 -19.28
CA GLU A 944 20.74 60.74 -20.12
C GLU A 944 20.60 59.47 -19.27
N ARG A 945 19.59 58.65 -19.58
CA ARG A 945 19.32 57.41 -18.83
C ARG A 945 20.54 56.47 -18.95
N PRO A 946 21.17 56.03 -17.85
CA PRO A 946 22.31 55.14 -17.90
C PRO A 946 21.97 53.83 -18.62
N ARG A 947 22.77 53.48 -19.63
CA ARG A 947 22.70 52.18 -20.31
C ARG A 947 23.45 51.14 -19.49
N TRP A 948 22.79 50.62 -18.46
CA TRP A 948 23.28 49.50 -17.67
C TRP A 948 23.33 48.22 -18.48
N ILE A 949 24.43 47.47 -18.34
CA ILE A 949 24.64 46.14 -18.90
C ILE A 949 24.72 45.15 -17.73
N LEU A 950 23.98 44.05 -17.82
CA LEU A 950 23.77 43.12 -16.70
C LEU A 950 24.56 41.83 -16.87
N SER A 951 25.14 41.33 -15.77
CA SER A 951 25.62 39.95 -15.67
C SER A 951 24.45 38.94 -15.75
N ALA A 952 24.76 37.65 -15.82
CA ALA A 952 23.82 36.64 -15.36
C ALA A 952 23.62 36.78 -13.83
N PRO A 953 22.42 36.48 -13.31
CA PRO A 953 22.22 36.35 -11.88
C PRO A 953 22.87 35.04 -11.38
N LEU A 954 23.96 35.15 -10.64
CA LEU A 954 24.59 34.01 -9.97
C LEU A 954 23.87 33.75 -8.64
N THR A 955 23.61 32.49 -8.28
CA THR A 955 22.93 32.16 -7.02
C THR A 955 23.66 31.03 -6.29
N GLU A 956 24.23 31.35 -5.13
CA GLU A 956 25.04 30.46 -4.30
C GLU A 956 24.43 30.40 -2.89
N ASN A 957 24.18 29.20 -2.36
CA ASN A 957 23.52 28.97 -1.06
C ASN A 957 22.31 29.90 -0.81
N LYS A 958 21.39 29.93 -1.79
CA LYS A 958 20.17 30.76 -1.87
C LYS A 958 20.39 32.28 -1.95
N SER A 959 21.62 32.78 -1.85
CA SER A 959 21.92 34.21 -2.04
C SER A 959 22.16 34.49 -3.52
N THR A 960 21.50 35.51 -4.07
CA THR A 960 21.63 35.88 -5.49
C THR A 960 22.46 37.15 -5.65
N PHE A 961 23.31 37.18 -6.67
CA PHE A 961 24.22 38.26 -7.03
C PHE A 961 23.99 38.69 -8.48
N LEU A 962 23.95 39.99 -8.75
CA LEU A 962 23.79 40.57 -10.09
C LEU A 962 24.66 41.82 -10.24
N ALA A 963 25.54 41.87 -11.22
CA ALA A 963 26.34 43.05 -11.52
C ALA A 963 25.67 43.92 -12.59
N HIS A 964 25.60 45.21 -12.31
CA HIS A 964 25.21 46.27 -13.24
C HIS A 964 26.47 47.04 -13.64
N VAL A 965 26.83 47.05 -14.92
CA VAL A 965 28.02 47.74 -15.45
C VAL A 965 27.60 48.90 -16.35
N ALA A 966 28.27 50.05 -16.22
CA ALA A 966 28.07 51.22 -17.06
C ALA A 966 29.41 51.90 -17.41
N ARG A 967 29.46 52.64 -18.52
CA ARG A 967 30.56 53.58 -18.82
C ARG A 967 30.29 54.92 -18.13
N VAL A 968 31.34 55.54 -17.62
CA VAL A 968 31.29 56.83 -16.89
C VAL A 968 32.51 57.67 -17.22
N THR A 969 32.31 58.95 -17.53
CA THR A 969 33.37 59.90 -17.92
C THR A 969 33.61 60.99 -16.88
N SER A 970 32.83 61.04 -15.80
CA SER A 970 33.08 61.94 -14.66
C SER A 970 32.57 61.36 -13.32
N PRO A 971 33.20 61.71 -12.18
CA PRO A 971 32.71 61.33 -10.85
C PRO A 971 31.28 61.80 -10.55
N ALA A 972 30.86 62.93 -11.13
CA ALA A 972 29.48 63.42 -11.02
C ALA A 972 28.49 62.49 -11.73
N GLN A 973 28.84 62.00 -12.94
CA GLN A 973 28.04 61.03 -13.68
C GLN A 973 27.94 59.69 -12.93
N ALA A 974 29.04 59.19 -12.36
CA ALA A 974 29.03 57.95 -11.58
C ALA A 974 28.02 58.01 -10.42
N ARG A 975 28.11 59.05 -9.57
CA ARG A 975 27.16 59.27 -8.46
C ARG A 975 25.71 59.44 -8.95
N ALA A 976 25.48 60.19 -10.03
CA ALA A 976 24.15 60.36 -10.63
C ALA A 976 23.58 59.04 -11.17
N HIS A 977 24.42 58.17 -11.74
CA HIS A 977 23.99 56.86 -12.26
C HIS A 977 23.63 55.88 -11.13
N VAL A 978 24.39 55.83 -10.03
CA VAL A 978 24.02 55.02 -8.84
C VAL A 978 22.70 55.51 -8.24
N ALA A 979 22.54 56.82 -8.06
CA ALA A 979 21.29 57.41 -7.57
C ALA A 979 20.10 57.10 -8.49
N HIS A 980 20.27 57.18 -9.82
CA HIS A 980 19.26 56.78 -10.79
C HIS A 980 18.92 55.28 -10.66
N LEU A 981 19.90 54.38 -10.53
CA LEU A 981 19.66 52.95 -10.43
C LEU A 981 18.77 52.62 -9.23
N LEU A 982 19.13 53.12 -8.04
CA LEU A 982 18.37 52.96 -6.80
C LEU A 982 16.96 53.58 -6.89
N ALA A 983 16.82 54.73 -7.54
CA ALA A 983 15.51 55.35 -7.77
C ALA A 983 14.64 54.53 -8.75
N SER A 984 15.23 53.99 -9.82
CA SER A 984 14.50 53.32 -10.90
C SER A 984 14.12 51.86 -10.63
N ASP A 985 14.98 51.04 -10.01
CA ASP A 985 14.66 49.65 -9.69
C ASP A 985 14.36 49.47 -8.19
N ARG A 986 13.14 49.01 -7.91
CA ARG A 986 12.70 48.68 -6.55
C ARG A 986 13.43 47.47 -5.97
N ARG A 987 13.83 46.49 -6.77
CA ARG A 987 14.51 45.25 -6.34
C ARG A 987 15.94 45.51 -5.88
N VAL A 988 16.65 46.40 -6.58
CA VAL A 988 18.02 46.83 -6.25
C VAL A 988 18.02 47.66 -4.97
N ARG A 989 17.11 48.62 -4.85
CA ARG A 989 16.89 49.40 -3.62
C ARG A 989 16.36 48.57 -2.42
N SER A 990 15.80 47.39 -2.66
CA SER A 990 15.41 46.43 -1.62
C SER A 990 16.35 45.22 -1.54
N ALA A 991 17.57 45.34 -2.06
CA ALA A 991 18.61 44.34 -1.87
C ALA A 991 19.21 44.41 -0.47
N THR A 992 20.08 43.46 -0.13
CA THR A 992 20.77 43.44 1.18
C THR A 992 22.03 44.30 1.15
N HIS A 993 22.76 44.29 0.03
CA HIS A 993 23.96 45.12 -0.21
C HIS A 993 24.07 45.49 -1.70
N ASN A 994 24.51 46.70 -2.02
CA ASN A 994 24.77 47.24 -3.36
C ASN A 994 26.20 47.79 -3.44
N MET A 995 27.18 46.89 -3.46
CA MET A 995 28.60 47.22 -3.50
C MET A 995 28.95 47.95 -4.81
N THR A 996 29.70 49.05 -4.75
CA THR A 996 30.05 49.86 -5.93
C THR A 996 31.55 50.07 -6.06
N ALA A 997 32.03 50.16 -7.31
CA ALA A 997 33.40 50.59 -7.63
C ALA A 997 33.43 51.28 -9.00
N TRP A 998 34.26 52.32 -9.15
CA TRP A 998 34.47 52.99 -10.44
C TRP A 998 35.88 53.56 -10.59
N ARG A 999 36.32 53.68 -11.85
CA ARG A 999 37.64 54.23 -12.25
C ARG A 999 37.48 55.06 -13.52
N ILE A 1000 37.95 56.31 -13.51
CA ILE A 1000 37.71 57.32 -14.55
C ILE A 1000 39.01 58.10 -14.83
N ARG A 1001 39.30 58.38 -16.11
CA ARG A 1001 40.39 59.24 -16.54
C ARG A 1001 39.90 60.68 -16.75
N GLY A 1002 40.39 61.60 -15.94
CA GLY A 1002 40.12 63.03 -16.07
C GLY A 1002 40.96 63.70 -17.16
N PRO A 1003 40.51 64.89 -17.65
CA PRO A 1003 41.33 65.71 -18.53
C PRO A 1003 42.64 66.13 -17.81
N GLY A 1004 43.76 66.09 -18.53
CA GLY A 1004 45.09 66.38 -17.96
C GLY A 1004 45.79 65.18 -17.30
N GLY A 1005 45.22 63.97 -17.36
CA GLY A 1005 45.88 62.74 -16.86
C GLY A 1005 45.61 62.42 -15.39
N VAL A 1006 44.83 63.26 -14.69
CA VAL A 1006 44.36 62.98 -13.33
C VAL A 1006 43.42 61.78 -13.33
N SER A 1007 43.71 60.75 -12.56
CA SER A 1007 42.83 59.59 -12.39
C SER A 1007 41.92 59.76 -11.17
N PHE A 1008 40.64 59.44 -11.33
CA PHE A 1008 39.67 59.39 -10.24
C PHE A 1008 39.20 57.95 -10.04
N GLN A 1009 39.20 57.47 -8.81
CA GLN A 1009 38.65 56.15 -8.45
C GLN A 1009 38.06 56.20 -7.04
N ASP A 1010 37.04 55.39 -6.79
CA ASP A 1010 36.25 55.38 -5.56
C ASP A 1010 35.49 54.05 -5.44
N CYS A 1011 35.07 53.68 -4.23
CA CYS A 1011 34.30 52.45 -3.98
C CYS A 1011 33.46 52.52 -2.69
N ASP A 1012 32.35 51.78 -2.66
CA ASP A 1012 31.46 51.63 -1.50
C ASP A 1012 31.17 50.15 -1.26
N ASP A 1013 31.27 49.71 0.00
CA ASP A 1013 30.98 48.35 0.44
C ASP A 1013 29.47 48.10 0.69
N ASP A 1014 28.67 49.15 0.91
CA ASP A 1014 27.25 49.09 1.35
C ASP A 1014 27.01 48.05 2.48
N GLY A 1015 27.93 48.00 3.45
CA GLY A 1015 27.90 47.06 4.58
C GLY A 1015 28.44 45.65 4.32
N GLU A 1016 28.79 45.29 3.08
CA GLU A 1016 29.49 44.04 2.75
C GLU A 1016 31.01 44.27 2.84
N ALA A 1017 31.55 44.24 4.06
CA ALA A 1017 32.92 44.66 4.37
C ALA A 1017 34.00 44.08 3.41
N ALA A 1018 34.84 44.98 2.91
CA ALA A 1018 35.92 44.81 1.93
C ALA A 1018 35.50 44.44 0.49
N ALA A 1019 34.20 44.38 0.15
CA ALA A 1019 33.77 43.95 -1.18
C ALA A 1019 33.94 45.03 -2.27
N GLY A 1020 33.62 46.29 -1.99
CA GLY A 1020 33.85 47.43 -2.89
C GLY A 1020 35.34 47.66 -3.16
N ALA A 1021 36.18 47.53 -2.11
CA ALA A 1021 37.64 47.56 -2.25
C ALA A 1021 38.16 46.41 -3.15
N ARG A 1022 37.66 45.18 -2.98
CA ARG A 1022 38.01 44.03 -3.85
C ARG A 1022 37.53 44.23 -5.29
N LEU A 1023 36.35 44.83 -5.51
CA LEU A 1023 35.85 45.20 -6.84
C LEU A 1023 36.72 46.28 -7.50
N LEU A 1024 37.18 47.27 -6.74
CA LEU A 1024 38.10 48.29 -7.24
C LEU A 1024 39.46 47.69 -7.62
N HIS A 1025 40.00 46.77 -6.81
CA HIS A 1025 41.22 46.04 -7.13
C HIS A 1025 41.06 45.16 -8.38
N LEU A 1026 39.93 44.46 -8.53
CA LEU A 1026 39.59 43.71 -9.75
C LEU A 1026 39.63 44.62 -10.99
N MET A 1027 39.09 45.84 -10.90
CA MET A 1027 39.17 46.84 -11.98
C MET A 1027 40.59 47.38 -12.22
N GLN A 1028 41.47 47.39 -11.21
CA GLN A 1028 42.88 47.72 -11.38
C GLN A 1028 43.63 46.60 -12.13
N VAL A 1029 43.49 45.34 -11.68
CA VAL A 1029 44.12 44.15 -12.29
C VAL A 1029 43.64 43.91 -13.73
N MET A 1030 42.40 44.25 -14.05
CA MET A 1030 41.84 44.16 -15.41
C MET A 1030 42.10 45.42 -16.27
N GLU A 1031 42.90 46.38 -15.78
CA GLU A 1031 43.20 47.67 -16.41
C GLU A 1031 41.95 48.47 -16.86
N LEU A 1032 40.83 48.32 -16.17
CA LEU A 1032 39.56 48.94 -16.55
C LEU A 1032 39.52 50.42 -16.18
N TRP A 1033 39.13 51.25 -17.15
CA TRP A 1033 39.01 52.69 -17.06
C TRP A 1033 37.69 53.17 -17.71
N ASP A 1034 37.22 54.33 -17.29
CA ASP A 1034 35.99 55.00 -17.73
C ASP A 1034 34.74 54.11 -17.55
N ALA A 1035 34.73 53.36 -16.44
CA ALA A 1035 33.80 52.30 -16.12
C ALA A 1035 33.37 52.34 -14.64
N MET A 1036 32.17 51.81 -14.38
CA MET A 1036 31.58 51.63 -13.06
C MET A 1036 30.84 50.29 -12.99
N VAL A 1037 30.92 49.64 -11.83
CA VAL A 1037 30.13 48.45 -11.48
C VAL A 1037 29.34 48.68 -10.20
N VAL A 1038 28.12 48.16 -10.16
CA VAL A 1038 27.29 48.00 -8.96
C VAL A 1038 26.90 46.53 -8.85
N VAL A 1039 27.44 45.81 -7.87
CA VAL A 1039 27.08 44.42 -7.59
C VAL A 1039 26.00 44.40 -6.51
N THR A 1040 24.82 43.92 -6.88
CA THR A 1040 23.66 43.82 -6.00
C THR A 1040 23.56 42.40 -5.43
N ARG A 1041 23.46 42.28 -4.10
CA ARG A 1041 23.31 41.01 -3.37
C ARG A 1041 21.97 40.94 -2.65
N TRP A 1042 21.22 39.86 -2.86
CA TRP A 1042 20.06 39.48 -2.06
C TRP A 1042 20.42 38.29 -1.16
N TYR A 1043 20.28 38.43 0.16
CA TYR A 1043 20.68 37.42 1.14
C TYR A 1043 19.70 36.24 1.23
N GLY A 1044 20.20 35.02 1.05
CA GLY A 1044 19.41 33.77 1.02
C GLY A 1044 19.13 33.10 2.36
N GLY A 1045 19.51 33.73 3.49
CA GLY A 1045 19.39 33.14 4.83
C GLY A 1045 20.62 32.35 5.31
N VAL A 1046 21.58 32.05 4.43
CA VAL A 1046 22.83 31.32 4.74
C VAL A 1046 24.03 32.25 4.62
N LYS A 1047 24.90 32.28 5.65
CA LYS A 1047 26.17 33.03 5.59
C LYS A 1047 27.15 32.33 4.65
N LEU A 1048 27.66 33.07 3.66
CA LEU A 1048 28.54 32.57 2.59
C LEU A 1048 30.05 32.65 2.90
N GLY A 1049 30.44 32.88 4.17
CA GLY A 1049 31.85 32.90 4.57
C GLY A 1049 32.76 33.79 3.70
N PRO A 1050 34.01 33.38 3.42
CA PRO A 1050 34.88 34.00 2.42
C PRO A 1050 34.40 33.80 0.98
N ARG A 1051 33.78 32.63 0.68
CA ARG A 1051 33.28 32.19 -0.64
C ARG A 1051 32.42 33.24 -1.36
N ARG A 1052 31.72 34.12 -0.62
CA ARG A 1052 30.97 35.26 -1.17
C ARG A 1052 31.79 36.17 -2.10
N PHE A 1053 33.07 36.39 -1.82
CA PHE A 1053 33.91 37.28 -2.62
C PHE A 1053 34.24 36.70 -3.99
N ALA A 1054 34.37 35.38 -4.13
CA ALA A 1054 34.54 34.72 -5.42
C ALA A 1054 33.31 34.93 -6.31
N VAL A 1055 32.09 34.79 -5.75
CA VAL A 1055 30.83 35.01 -6.48
C VAL A 1055 30.63 36.48 -6.88
N ILE A 1056 30.99 37.43 -5.99
CA ILE A 1056 30.98 38.87 -6.28
C ILE A 1056 31.91 39.20 -7.46
N ASN A 1057 33.14 38.69 -7.42
CA ASN A 1057 34.12 38.88 -8.49
C ASN A 1057 33.67 38.21 -9.80
N ALA A 1058 33.11 37.01 -9.75
CA ALA A 1058 32.60 36.31 -10.94
C ALA A 1058 31.45 37.09 -11.61
N ALA A 1059 30.49 37.60 -10.83
CA ALA A 1059 29.40 38.44 -11.35
C ALA A 1059 29.93 39.72 -12.00
N ALA A 1060 30.92 40.39 -11.38
CA ALA A 1060 31.55 41.57 -11.94
C ALA A 1060 32.33 41.27 -13.24
N ARG A 1061 33.13 40.20 -13.28
CA ARG A 1061 33.87 39.77 -14.49
C ARG A 1061 32.90 39.49 -15.66
N ASP A 1062 31.82 38.74 -15.44
CA ASP A 1062 30.78 38.47 -16.47
C ASP A 1062 30.09 39.76 -16.93
N GLY A 1063 29.80 40.70 -16.01
CA GLY A 1063 29.30 42.03 -16.34
C GLY A 1063 30.24 42.84 -17.26
N PHE A 1064 31.55 42.87 -16.96
CA PHE A 1064 32.54 43.59 -17.77
C PHE A 1064 32.78 42.96 -19.15
N VAL A 1065 32.75 41.62 -19.24
CA VAL A 1065 32.83 40.88 -20.51
C VAL A 1065 31.61 41.19 -21.38
N ARG A 1066 30.38 41.12 -20.83
CA ARG A 1066 29.14 41.50 -21.54
C ARG A 1066 29.10 42.96 -21.95
N ALA A 1067 29.73 43.83 -21.18
CA ALA A 1067 29.86 45.25 -21.51
C ALA A 1067 30.91 45.54 -22.61
N GLY A 1068 31.57 44.51 -23.16
CA GLY A 1068 32.61 44.67 -24.17
C GLY A 1068 33.81 45.49 -23.69
N MET A 1069 34.07 45.48 -22.38
CA MET A 1069 35.19 46.19 -21.75
C MET A 1069 36.45 45.33 -21.64
N VAL A 1070 36.30 44.01 -21.86
CA VAL A 1070 37.35 42.99 -21.67
C VAL A 1070 37.49 42.20 -22.96
N GLY A 1071 38.73 41.93 -23.38
CA GLY A 1071 39.02 41.07 -24.53
C GLY A 1071 38.69 39.61 -24.22
N ASP A 1072 37.86 39.00 -25.07
CA ASP A 1072 37.38 37.62 -24.96
C ASP A 1072 38.50 36.60 -25.27
N LYS A 1073 39.30 36.24 -24.25
CA LYS A 1073 40.54 35.46 -24.39
C LYS A 1073 40.35 33.98 -24.74
N ASP A 1074 39.16 33.39 -24.57
CA ASP A 1074 38.99 31.96 -24.82
C ASP A 1074 38.90 31.59 -26.32
N LYS A 1075 38.69 32.58 -27.21
CA LYS A 1075 38.64 32.34 -28.67
C LYS A 1075 39.97 31.87 -29.31
N ASP A 1076 41.10 31.96 -28.61
CA ASP A 1076 42.40 31.50 -29.13
C ASP A 1076 42.79 30.07 -28.68
N LYS A 1077 42.08 29.45 -27.72
CA LYS A 1077 42.37 28.06 -27.30
C LYS A 1077 41.96 27.03 -28.37
N ASP A 1078 40.83 27.25 -29.06
CA ASP A 1078 40.30 26.30 -30.06
C ASP A 1078 41.16 26.17 -31.34
N LYS A 1079 41.99 27.16 -31.67
CA LYS A 1079 42.83 27.11 -32.87
C LYS A 1079 44.05 26.19 -32.78
N LYS A 1080 44.34 25.59 -31.61
CA LYS A 1080 45.58 24.81 -31.38
C LYS A 1080 45.42 23.29 -31.31
N LYS A 1081 44.21 22.74 -31.46
CA LYS A 1081 43.96 21.28 -31.62
C LYS A 1081 43.52 20.95 -33.05
N GLY A 1082 44.39 21.24 -34.01
CA GLY A 1082 44.03 21.25 -35.44
C GLY A 1082 45.15 20.91 -36.43
N ARG A 1083 46.16 20.13 -36.02
CA ARG A 1083 47.08 19.45 -36.94
C ARG A 1083 47.73 18.23 -36.28
#